data_AF-A0A7C1CGT8-F1
#
_entry.id   AF-A0A7C1CGT8-F1
#
_cell.length_a   1.000
_cell.length_b   1.000
_cell.length_c   1.000
_cell.angle_alpha   90.00
_cell.angle_beta   90.00
_cell.angle_gamma   90.00
#
_symmetry.space_group_name_H-M   'P 1'
#
loop_
_entity.id
_entity.type
_entity.pdbx_description
1 polymer ?
#
loop_
_entity_poly.entity_id
_entity_poly.type
_entity_poly.pdbx_seq_one_letter_code
_entity_poly.pdbx_strand_id
1 'polypeptide(L)'
;MSSRQIRYTLAALLVFMLLGTHGLAGTKVGEAVPGFTLKDLQGTVYDLSALKDRPMVILYFFDAASRPSQEFMLTMDSLTRKYQQADLMVWAITRSPKDAVAKFTKEAGSSFPILLDDKGISDLYDARLILPTTCIVGPGLTLLDSFQGGGKTTNVMLVRLAERTLQRNETHLAKAITGEVIKKDPADTSARMIAGYASLKGGDVDEAQKTFTALSNETGPAEVLGKEGLASVHAVKGEPDKALQLAAEVEQKAPDRGYVNVVKGDILYSRNDKAQAEAEYTKAVQKQAAEDFQKATANNKLGRLYASVGQYDTSRGLYDQAVKLDPYYVEAMTNKGLTYEKQGDWGKALDLYRQGQSVSRDDVFALALAKRATEMMAIQGDAQRKERMDRLIKDLAERYRTQKKLAAKDEDIWTSRPMVLSFVDFQESGTLSERDGFSTVITSQLADQLNASGRVKVVERVLIERLLEELNLGSSDLADPETALRLGRVLAAKIMGTGSLIHVPGATMMSLRLIDTETSAIPKVFTSELAQATSLKKELADLNRDILATIMQKYPLQAYIVNVSDTQVMINLGTNQGVVLGTTFEVIEEQGVIEYKGRKLQAAPKTVAKLEVTSVEPDLAYCRIVEQARQVKRDDKVVEKIDPALIKG
;
A
#
# COMPACT_ATOMS: atom_id res chain seq x y z
N MET A 1 -8.22 -20.25 -79.61
CA MET A 1 -7.54 -21.07 -78.58
C MET A 1 -7.28 -20.16 -77.38
N SER A 2 -8.31 -19.94 -76.56
CA SER A 2 -8.67 -20.64 -75.31
C SER A 2 -7.98 -20.06 -74.07
N SER A 3 -8.81 -19.33 -73.34
CA SER A 3 -8.70 -18.61 -72.07
C SER A 3 -8.33 -19.47 -70.84
N ARG A 4 -7.40 -20.43 -70.96
CA ARG A 4 -7.05 -21.37 -69.88
C ARG A 4 -5.58 -21.42 -69.47
N GLN A 5 -4.67 -20.61 -70.05
CA GLN A 5 -3.24 -20.60 -69.66
C GLN A 5 -2.74 -19.33 -68.95
N ILE A 6 -3.58 -18.31 -68.72
CA ILE A 6 -3.18 -17.07 -68.01
C ILE A 6 -3.59 -17.11 -66.50
N ARG A 7 -3.94 -18.29 -65.97
CA ARG A 7 -4.34 -18.44 -64.55
C ARG A 7 -3.31 -19.13 -63.64
N TYR A 8 -2.15 -19.54 -64.15
CA TYR A 8 -1.12 -20.21 -63.33
C TYR A 8 0.21 -19.44 -63.19
N THR A 9 0.38 -18.28 -63.82
CA THR A 9 1.58 -17.44 -63.67
C THR A 9 1.38 -16.20 -62.79
N LEU A 10 0.15 -15.92 -62.33
CA LEU A 10 -0.13 -14.83 -61.37
C LEU A 10 -0.33 -15.31 -59.92
N ALA A 11 -0.47 -16.62 -59.69
CA ALA A 11 -0.57 -17.20 -58.35
C ALA A 11 0.80 -17.51 -57.71
N ALA A 12 1.89 -17.48 -58.48
CA ALA A 12 3.25 -17.68 -57.97
C ALA A 12 3.99 -16.37 -57.62
N LEU A 13 3.44 -15.20 -57.99
CA LEU A 13 4.01 -13.89 -57.67
C LEU A 13 3.24 -13.11 -56.58
N LEU A 14 2.11 -13.64 -56.11
CA LEU A 14 1.29 -13.06 -55.02
C LEU A 14 1.31 -13.90 -53.73
N VAL A 15 2.08 -15.00 -53.69
CA VAL A 15 2.36 -15.79 -52.48
C VAL A 15 3.79 -15.52 -51.94
N PHE A 16 4.57 -14.68 -52.62
CA PHE A 16 5.88 -14.20 -52.15
C PHE A 16 5.85 -12.83 -51.45
N MET A 17 4.65 -12.35 -51.06
CA MET A 17 4.43 -11.12 -50.27
C MET A 17 3.69 -11.37 -48.94
N LEU A 18 3.77 -12.60 -48.40
CA LEU A 18 3.32 -12.94 -47.04
C LEU A 18 4.31 -13.82 -46.28
N LEU A 19 5.54 -13.96 -46.78
CA LEU A 19 6.69 -14.26 -45.94
C LEU A 19 7.24 -12.91 -45.49
N GLY A 20 6.74 -12.44 -44.35
CA GLY A 20 7.41 -11.38 -43.63
C GLY A 20 8.86 -11.80 -43.50
N THR A 21 9.74 -11.11 -44.21
CA THR A 21 11.16 -11.05 -43.90
C THR A 21 11.22 -10.53 -42.47
N HIS A 22 11.18 -11.44 -41.50
CA HIS A 22 11.64 -11.19 -40.15
C HIS A 22 13.15 -11.01 -40.30
N GLY A 23 13.55 -9.81 -40.75
CA GLY A 23 14.87 -9.33 -40.43
C GLY A 23 15.01 -9.47 -38.92
N LEU A 24 16.08 -10.14 -38.50
CA LEU A 24 16.54 -10.22 -37.12
C LEU A 24 16.66 -8.78 -36.58
N ALA A 25 15.57 -8.27 -36.03
CA ALA A 25 15.56 -7.07 -35.23
C ALA A 25 15.42 -7.56 -33.80
N GLY A 26 16.50 -7.49 -33.02
CA GLY A 26 16.46 -7.81 -31.61
C GLY A 26 15.38 -7.02 -30.88
N THR A 27 14.88 -7.63 -29.80
CA THR A 27 13.87 -7.00 -28.93
C THR A 27 14.42 -5.69 -28.39
N LYS A 28 13.68 -4.59 -28.53
CA LYS A 28 14.10 -3.29 -28.01
C LYS A 28 13.69 -3.12 -26.56
N VAL A 29 14.44 -2.30 -25.83
CA VAL A 29 14.04 -1.85 -24.48
C VAL A 29 12.65 -1.23 -24.55
N GLY A 30 11.76 -1.69 -23.66
CA GLY A 30 10.35 -1.31 -23.60
C GLY A 30 9.39 -2.25 -24.36
N GLU A 31 9.90 -3.23 -25.11
CA GLU A 31 9.08 -4.23 -25.80
C GLU A 31 9.03 -5.55 -25.02
N ALA A 32 7.97 -6.35 -25.24
CA ALA A 32 7.88 -7.68 -24.66
C ALA A 32 8.92 -8.62 -25.28
N VAL A 33 9.64 -9.37 -24.45
CA VAL A 33 10.63 -10.35 -24.91
C VAL A 33 9.95 -11.62 -25.46
N PRO A 34 10.55 -12.29 -26.46
CA PRO A 34 10.01 -13.53 -26.99
C PRO A 34 10.02 -14.64 -25.92
N GLY A 35 8.85 -15.24 -25.64
CA GLY A 35 8.75 -16.38 -24.75
C GLY A 35 9.54 -17.58 -25.26
N PHE A 36 10.07 -18.39 -24.35
CA PHE A 36 10.78 -19.64 -24.69
C PHE A 36 10.59 -20.70 -23.63
N THR A 37 10.89 -21.94 -24.02
CA THR A 37 10.93 -23.09 -23.12
C THR A 37 12.25 -23.84 -23.30
N LEU A 38 13.06 -23.89 -22.24
CA LEU A 38 14.35 -24.59 -22.20
C LEU A 38 14.38 -25.60 -21.05
N LYS A 39 15.42 -26.43 -21.03
CA LYS A 39 15.67 -27.40 -19.96
C LYS A 39 16.98 -27.12 -19.25
N ASP A 40 17.03 -27.38 -17.95
CA ASP A 40 18.28 -27.39 -17.20
C ASP A 40 19.10 -28.68 -17.43
N LEU A 41 20.22 -28.81 -16.71
CA LEU A 41 21.09 -30.00 -16.76
C LEU A 41 20.40 -31.29 -16.27
N GLN A 42 19.40 -31.17 -15.40
CA GLN A 42 18.62 -32.26 -14.82
C GLN A 42 17.39 -32.63 -15.68
N GLY A 43 17.09 -31.84 -16.70
CA GLY A 43 15.94 -32.01 -17.58
C GLY A 43 14.66 -31.31 -17.10
N THR A 44 14.71 -30.53 -16.02
CA THR A 44 13.60 -29.70 -15.55
C THR A 44 13.26 -28.66 -16.61
N VAL A 45 11.97 -28.49 -16.88
CA VAL A 45 11.48 -27.57 -17.91
C VAL A 45 11.24 -26.18 -17.31
N TYR A 46 11.77 -25.16 -17.97
CA TYR A 46 11.60 -23.76 -17.61
C TYR A 46 10.94 -23.02 -18.79
N ASP A 47 9.76 -22.45 -18.53
CA ASP A 47 8.99 -21.65 -19.50
C ASP A 47 8.94 -20.20 -19.04
N LEU A 48 9.52 -19.29 -19.84
CA LEU A 48 9.56 -17.86 -19.51
C LEU A 48 8.15 -17.27 -19.41
N SER A 49 7.19 -17.81 -20.17
CA SER A 49 5.79 -17.35 -20.18
C SER A 49 5.12 -17.50 -18.81
N ALA A 50 5.57 -18.46 -18.01
CA ALA A 50 5.09 -18.68 -16.65
C ALA A 50 5.55 -17.59 -15.66
N LEU A 51 6.49 -16.73 -16.05
CA LEU A 51 7.04 -15.66 -15.23
C LEU A 51 6.41 -14.29 -15.49
N LYS A 52 5.35 -14.20 -16.31
CA LYS A 52 4.67 -12.93 -16.62
C LYS A 52 4.22 -12.12 -15.39
N ASP A 53 3.87 -12.82 -14.31
CA ASP A 53 3.38 -12.25 -13.04
C ASP A 53 4.50 -12.12 -11.98
N ARG A 54 5.77 -12.29 -12.40
CA ARG A 54 6.94 -12.01 -11.57
C ARG A 54 7.35 -10.55 -11.74
N PRO A 55 7.85 -9.91 -10.68
CA PRO A 55 8.28 -8.51 -10.76
C PRO A 55 9.49 -8.36 -11.68
N MET A 56 10.48 -9.25 -11.60
CA MET A 56 11.70 -9.14 -12.41
C MET A 56 12.39 -10.48 -12.59
N VAL A 57 12.98 -10.69 -13.77
CA VAL A 57 13.79 -11.86 -14.11
C VAL A 57 15.04 -11.39 -14.84
N ILE A 58 16.20 -11.93 -14.46
CA ILE A 58 17.46 -11.67 -15.13
C ILE A 58 17.79 -12.86 -16.03
N LEU A 59 17.78 -12.64 -17.34
CA LEU A 59 18.26 -13.63 -18.31
C LEU A 59 19.74 -13.37 -18.56
N TYR A 60 20.57 -14.36 -18.25
CA TYR A 60 22.01 -14.23 -18.34
C TYR A 60 22.58 -15.22 -19.36
N PHE A 61 22.87 -14.74 -20.56
CA PHE A 61 23.47 -15.54 -21.62
C PHE A 61 24.99 -15.57 -21.47
N PHE A 62 25.57 -16.76 -21.44
CA PHE A 62 26.99 -16.91 -21.09
C PHE A 62 27.67 -18.07 -21.78
N ASP A 63 29.00 -18.01 -21.83
CA ASP A 63 29.87 -19.12 -22.22
C ASP A 63 30.59 -19.67 -20.98
N ALA A 64 30.41 -20.96 -20.70
CA ALA A 64 31.00 -21.64 -19.54
C ALA A 64 32.54 -21.58 -19.51
N ALA A 65 33.19 -21.45 -20.67
CA ALA A 65 34.65 -21.34 -20.77
C ALA A 65 35.17 -19.89 -20.67
N SER A 66 34.28 -18.89 -20.72
CA SER A 66 34.67 -17.48 -20.77
C SER A 66 34.83 -16.88 -19.38
N ARG A 67 36.05 -16.42 -19.03
CA ARG A 67 36.31 -15.78 -17.73
C ARG A 67 35.38 -14.58 -17.44
N PRO A 68 35.15 -13.63 -18.37
CA PRO A 68 34.15 -12.57 -18.17
C PRO A 68 32.75 -13.09 -17.84
N SER A 69 32.37 -14.24 -18.41
CA SER A 69 31.08 -14.89 -18.11
C SER A 69 31.01 -15.46 -16.69
N GLN A 70 32.13 -15.95 -16.16
CA GLN A 70 32.19 -16.56 -14.83
C GLN A 70 32.13 -15.51 -13.70
N GLU A 71 32.67 -14.30 -13.91
CA GLU A 71 32.72 -13.25 -12.88
C GLU A 71 31.33 -12.77 -12.41
N PHE A 72 30.40 -12.58 -13.33
CA PHE A 72 29.02 -12.25 -12.99
C PHE A 72 28.35 -13.38 -12.22
N MET A 73 28.54 -14.63 -12.66
CA MET A 73 27.92 -15.79 -12.00
C MET A 73 28.35 -15.91 -10.54
N LEU A 74 29.64 -15.71 -10.25
CA LEU A 74 30.15 -15.72 -8.87
C LEU A 74 29.55 -14.57 -8.04
N THR A 75 29.45 -13.37 -8.63
CA THR A 75 28.90 -12.19 -7.94
C THR A 75 27.41 -12.41 -7.63
N MET A 76 26.63 -12.89 -8.60
CA MET A 76 25.21 -13.17 -8.42
C MET A 76 24.96 -14.34 -7.48
N ASP A 77 25.75 -15.41 -7.55
CA ASP A 77 25.64 -16.56 -6.65
C ASP A 77 25.86 -16.16 -5.19
N SER A 78 26.83 -15.27 -4.94
CA SER A 78 27.05 -14.68 -3.61
C SER A 78 25.83 -13.87 -3.15
N LEU A 79 25.27 -13.02 -4.02
CA LEU A 79 24.12 -12.18 -3.69
C LEU A 79 22.85 -13.02 -3.44
N THR A 80 22.51 -13.97 -4.31
CA THR A 80 21.34 -14.85 -4.16
C THR A 80 21.45 -15.72 -2.92
N ARG A 81 22.64 -16.26 -2.59
CA ARG A 81 22.84 -17.03 -1.35
C ARG A 81 22.72 -16.19 -0.09
N LYS A 82 23.22 -14.94 -0.13
CA LYS A 82 23.20 -14.05 1.03
C LYS A 82 21.81 -13.43 1.26
N TYR A 83 21.06 -13.20 0.19
CA TYR A 83 19.75 -12.56 0.21
C TYR A 83 18.65 -13.51 -0.32
N GLN A 84 18.58 -14.73 0.23
CA GLN A 84 17.60 -15.76 -0.18
C GLN A 84 16.14 -15.32 -0.02
N GLN A 85 15.89 -14.33 0.84
CA GLN A 85 14.56 -13.73 1.05
C GLN A 85 14.20 -12.67 0.00
N ALA A 86 15.16 -12.20 -0.80
CA ALA A 86 14.90 -11.27 -1.89
C ALA A 86 14.46 -12.04 -3.14
N ASP A 87 13.44 -11.54 -3.84
CA ASP A 87 12.93 -12.14 -5.09
C ASP A 87 13.84 -11.76 -6.28
N LEU A 88 15.11 -12.19 -6.20
CA LEU A 88 16.15 -12.02 -7.21
C LEU A 88 16.25 -13.29 -8.06
N MET A 89 15.53 -13.30 -9.18
CA MET A 89 15.49 -14.44 -10.09
C MET A 89 16.48 -14.31 -11.23
N VAL A 90 17.40 -15.27 -11.34
CA VAL A 90 18.39 -15.34 -12.43
C VAL A 90 18.20 -16.64 -13.19
N TRP A 91 18.08 -16.58 -14.51
CA TRP A 91 18.13 -17.75 -15.39
C TRP A 91 19.38 -17.64 -16.27
N ALA A 92 20.35 -18.50 -16.03
CA ALA A 92 21.56 -18.53 -16.83
C ALA A 92 21.35 -19.42 -18.05
N ILE A 93 21.64 -18.92 -19.25
CA ILE A 93 21.35 -19.59 -20.52
C ILE A 93 22.66 -19.76 -21.28
N THR A 94 22.93 -20.97 -21.78
CA THR A 94 24.21 -21.23 -22.46
C THR A 94 24.08 -22.20 -23.61
N ARG A 95 24.89 -21.95 -24.64
CA ARG A 95 25.11 -22.85 -25.78
C ARG A 95 26.34 -23.74 -25.58
N SER A 96 27.05 -23.59 -24.46
CA SER A 96 28.23 -24.39 -24.16
C SER A 96 27.85 -25.88 -24.00
N PRO A 97 28.73 -26.82 -24.40
CA PRO A 97 28.51 -28.25 -24.22
C PRO A 97 28.19 -28.65 -22.77
N LYS A 98 27.30 -29.63 -22.57
CA LYS A 98 26.84 -30.08 -21.24
C LYS A 98 27.97 -30.41 -20.28
N ASP A 99 29.05 -31.02 -20.78
CA ASP A 99 30.24 -31.40 -20.02
C ASP A 99 31.03 -30.16 -19.53
N ALA A 100 31.16 -29.13 -20.36
CA ALA A 100 31.78 -27.86 -19.97
C ALA A 100 30.97 -27.15 -18.89
N VAL A 101 29.64 -27.13 -19.03
CA VAL A 101 28.74 -26.57 -18.01
C VAL A 101 28.80 -27.37 -16.71
N ALA A 102 28.77 -28.70 -16.78
CA ALA A 102 28.86 -29.56 -15.61
C ALA A 102 30.17 -29.35 -14.85
N LYS A 103 31.30 -29.22 -15.56
CA LYS A 103 32.60 -28.89 -14.95
C LYS A 103 32.56 -27.55 -14.22
N PHE A 104 32.06 -26.51 -14.89
CA PHE A 104 31.93 -25.17 -14.30
C PHE A 104 31.04 -25.19 -13.05
N THR A 105 29.87 -25.81 -13.11
CA THR A 105 28.94 -25.87 -11.95
C THR A 105 29.50 -26.62 -10.76
N LYS A 106 30.33 -27.65 -10.99
CA LYS A 106 31.01 -28.38 -9.91
C LYS A 106 32.07 -27.53 -9.21
N GLU A 107 32.75 -26.66 -9.96
CA GLU A 107 33.84 -25.81 -9.45
C GLU A 107 33.32 -24.52 -8.80
N ALA A 108 32.34 -23.86 -9.40
CA ALA A 108 31.83 -22.56 -8.93
C ALA A 108 30.60 -22.67 -8.01
N GLY A 109 29.83 -23.76 -8.13
CA GLY A 109 28.47 -23.83 -7.58
C GLY A 109 27.52 -22.89 -8.32
N SER A 110 26.22 -23.22 -8.34
CA SER A 110 25.20 -22.29 -8.83
C SER A 110 23.91 -22.46 -8.01
N SER A 111 23.45 -21.35 -7.45
CA SER A 111 22.19 -21.22 -6.70
C SER A 111 20.97 -20.95 -7.59
N PHE A 112 21.17 -20.81 -8.89
CA PHE A 112 20.13 -20.52 -9.87
C PHE A 112 20.20 -21.49 -11.07
N PRO A 113 19.11 -21.69 -11.82
CA PRO A 113 19.08 -22.66 -12.91
C PRO A 113 20.00 -22.25 -14.07
N ILE A 114 20.68 -23.24 -14.64
CA ILE A 114 21.43 -23.12 -15.89
C ILE A 114 20.71 -23.91 -16.98
N LEU A 115 20.18 -23.18 -17.95
CA LEU A 115 19.37 -23.65 -19.06
C LEU A 115 20.24 -23.84 -20.30
N LEU A 116 20.07 -24.97 -20.97
CA LEU A 116 20.79 -25.30 -22.18
C LEU A 116 20.02 -24.78 -23.39
N ASP A 117 20.66 -23.91 -24.17
CA ASP A 117 20.11 -23.39 -25.41
C ASP A 117 20.40 -24.33 -26.59
N ASP A 118 19.51 -25.30 -26.78
CA ASP A 118 19.48 -26.21 -27.93
C ASP A 118 18.55 -25.75 -29.05
N LYS A 119 17.87 -24.60 -28.87
CA LYS A 119 16.83 -24.07 -29.78
C LYS A 119 17.21 -22.76 -30.46
N GLY A 120 18.38 -22.19 -30.17
CA GLY A 120 18.81 -20.90 -30.72
C GLY A 120 18.14 -19.71 -30.05
N ILE A 121 17.79 -19.83 -28.77
CA ILE A 121 17.23 -18.73 -27.97
C ILE A 121 18.22 -17.56 -27.87
N SER A 122 19.53 -17.82 -27.78
CA SER A 122 20.54 -16.75 -27.81
C SER A 122 20.48 -15.90 -29.08
N ASP A 123 20.01 -16.44 -30.21
CA ASP A 123 19.84 -15.66 -31.45
C ASP A 123 18.64 -14.68 -31.34
N LEU A 124 17.58 -15.03 -30.60
CA LEU A 124 16.39 -14.19 -30.42
C LEU A 124 16.63 -12.98 -29.50
N TYR A 125 17.65 -13.05 -28.66
CA TYR A 125 18.02 -12.03 -27.68
C TYR A 125 19.29 -11.26 -28.06
N ASP A 126 19.75 -11.36 -29.31
CA ASP A 126 21.03 -10.81 -29.80
C ASP A 126 22.24 -11.23 -28.94
N ALA A 127 22.15 -12.36 -28.26
CA ALA A 127 23.10 -12.86 -27.27
C ALA A 127 24.05 -13.92 -27.84
N ARG A 128 24.09 -14.12 -29.17
CA ARG A 128 24.99 -15.09 -29.80
C ARG A 128 26.42 -14.58 -29.95
N LEU A 129 26.58 -13.32 -30.34
CA LEU A 129 27.86 -12.79 -30.79
C LEU A 129 28.69 -12.19 -29.65
N ILE A 130 28.03 -11.54 -28.70
CA ILE A 130 28.69 -10.86 -27.58
C ILE A 130 28.26 -11.55 -26.29
N LEU A 131 29.22 -12.17 -25.60
CA LEU A 131 29.01 -12.86 -24.34
C LEU A 131 29.94 -12.30 -23.25
N PRO A 132 29.47 -12.20 -21.99
CA PRO A 132 28.09 -12.45 -21.58
C PRO A 132 27.11 -11.39 -22.10
N THR A 133 25.84 -11.75 -22.22
CA THR A 133 24.73 -10.80 -22.45
C THR A 133 23.72 -10.94 -21.32
N THR A 134 23.37 -9.83 -20.67
CA THR A 134 22.40 -9.78 -19.59
C THR A 134 21.17 -9.01 -20.03
N CYS A 135 19.99 -9.61 -19.92
CA CYS A 135 18.72 -8.94 -20.13
C CYS A 135 17.97 -8.88 -18.80
N ILE A 136 17.61 -7.67 -18.35
CA ILE A 136 16.73 -7.46 -17.21
C ILE A 136 15.30 -7.36 -17.75
N VAL A 137 14.46 -8.32 -17.39
CA VAL A 137 13.08 -8.43 -17.84
C VAL A 137 12.15 -8.09 -16.68
N GLY A 138 11.26 -7.13 -16.87
CA GLY A 138 10.33 -6.63 -15.87
C GLY A 138 8.91 -7.22 -16.00
N PRO A 139 7.91 -6.57 -15.38
CA PRO A 139 6.52 -7.01 -15.40
C PRO A 139 5.99 -7.20 -16.83
N GLY A 140 5.16 -8.22 -17.05
CA GLY A 140 4.60 -8.54 -18.36
C GLY A 140 5.62 -9.03 -19.39
N LEU A 141 6.81 -9.46 -18.93
CA LEU A 141 7.94 -9.87 -19.78
C LEU A 141 8.50 -8.72 -20.64
N THR A 142 8.48 -7.49 -20.13
CA THR A 142 9.03 -6.32 -20.84
C THR A 142 10.56 -6.26 -20.68
N LEU A 143 11.32 -6.07 -21.76
CA LEU A 143 12.75 -5.83 -21.69
C LEU A 143 13.02 -4.45 -21.08
N LEU A 144 13.58 -4.40 -19.87
CA LEU A 144 13.91 -3.14 -19.19
C LEU A 144 15.31 -2.66 -19.57
N ASP A 145 16.28 -3.58 -19.59
CA ASP A 145 17.68 -3.25 -19.85
C ASP A 145 18.38 -4.43 -20.53
N SER A 146 19.36 -4.14 -21.39
CA SER A 146 20.21 -5.13 -22.04
C SER A 146 21.67 -4.68 -22.01
N PHE A 147 22.56 -5.58 -21.62
CA PHE A 147 24.00 -5.33 -21.49
C PHE A 147 24.79 -6.42 -22.18
N GLN A 148 25.81 -6.04 -22.96
CA GLN A 148 26.63 -6.98 -23.71
C GLN A 148 28.12 -6.79 -23.37
N GLY A 149 28.78 -7.88 -23.01
CA GLY A 149 30.18 -7.92 -22.58
C GLY A 149 30.38 -7.93 -21.06
N GLY A 150 31.60 -8.27 -20.63
CA GLY A 150 31.97 -8.29 -19.21
C GLY A 150 32.89 -7.14 -18.79
N GLY A 151 33.48 -7.23 -17.60
CA GLY A 151 34.37 -6.20 -17.06
C GLY A 151 33.61 -4.93 -16.67
N LYS A 152 33.93 -3.78 -17.29
CA LYS A 152 33.28 -2.49 -16.99
C LYS A 152 31.76 -2.52 -17.23
N THR A 153 31.31 -3.25 -18.25
CA THR A 153 29.87 -3.43 -18.53
C THR A 153 29.16 -4.13 -17.38
N THR A 154 29.83 -5.06 -16.69
CA THR A 154 29.27 -5.73 -15.50
C THR A 154 29.02 -4.73 -14.38
N ASN A 155 29.91 -3.76 -14.16
CA ASN A 155 29.68 -2.73 -13.14
C ASN A 155 28.48 -1.85 -13.50
N VAL A 156 28.38 -1.38 -14.74
CA VAL A 156 27.24 -0.59 -15.22
C VAL A 156 25.93 -1.36 -15.05
N MET A 157 25.92 -2.64 -15.41
CA MET A 157 24.76 -3.52 -15.23
C MET A 157 24.40 -3.69 -13.76
N LEU A 158 25.36 -3.87 -12.85
CA LEU A 158 25.08 -3.99 -11.41
C LEU A 158 24.53 -2.68 -10.82
N VAL A 159 25.04 -1.52 -11.26
CA VAL A 159 24.49 -0.20 -10.88
C VAL A 159 23.05 -0.07 -11.34
N ARG A 160 22.73 -0.44 -12.59
CA ARG A 160 21.35 -0.44 -13.11
C ARG A 160 20.46 -1.46 -12.40
N LEU A 161 20.98 -2.64 -12.08
CA LEU A 161 20.23 -3.63 -11.29
C LEU A 161 19.93 -3.10 -9.88
N ALA A 162 20.88 -2.42 -9.25
CA ALA A 162 20.67 -1.77 -7.94
C ALA A 162 19.57 -0.70 -8.02
N GLU A 163 19.54 0.09 -9.09
CA GLU A 163 18.47 1.04 -9.36
C GLU A 163 17.10 0.35 -9.51
N ARG A 164 17.00 -0.71 -10.32
CA ARG A 164 15.74 -1.48 -10.46
C ARG A 164 15.28 -2.09 -9.14
N THR A 165 16.20 -2.56 -8.29
CA THR A 165 15.84 -3.03 -6.95
C THR A 165 15.38 -1.89 -6.03
N LEU A 166 15.94 -0.68 -6.18
CA LEU A 166 15.48 0.50 -5.43
C LEU A 166 14.07 0.94 -5.86
N GLN A 167 13.78 0.90 -7.17
CA GLN A 167 12.45 1.15 -7.74
C GLN A 167 11.41 0.18 -7.15
N ARG A 168 11.77 -1.11 -7.03
CA ARG A 168 10.98 -2.16 -6.34
C ARG A 168 10.88 -2.01 -4.82
N ASN A 169 11.46 -0.96 -4.24
CA ASN A 169 11.55 -0.73 -2.79
C ASN A 169 12.36 -1.80 -2.03
N GLU A 170 13.22 -2.55 -2.71
CA GLU A 170 14.12 -3.55 -2.11
C GLU A 170 15.44 -2.90 -1.67
N THR A 171 15.36 -1.96 -0.75
CA THR A 171 16.48 -1.10 -0.32
C THR A 171 17.68 -1.88 0.21
N HIS A 172 17.46 -2.99 0.92
CA HIS A 172 18.52 -3.87 1.41
C HIS A 172 19.28 -4.56 0.28
N LEU A 173 18.58 -5.03 -0.76
CA LEU A 173 19.20 -5.66 -1.91
C LEU A 173 19.93 -4.62 -2.77
N ALA A 174 19.34 -3.44 -2.99
CA ALA A 174 19.98 -2.33 -3.68
C ALA A 174 21.31 -1.95 -3.00
N LYS A 175 21.33 -1.77 -1.66
CA LYS A 175 22.55 -1.51 -0.88
C LYS A 175 23.59 -2.62 -1.05
N ALA A 176 23.15 -3.88 -1.09
CA ALA A 176 24.05 -5.01 -1.26
C ALA A 176 24.72 -5.01 -2.63
N ILE A 177 23.95 -4.81 -3.71
CA ILE A 177 24.45 -4.77 -5.08
C ILE A 177 25.42 -3.59 -5.24
N THR A 178 25.05 -2.39 -4.78
CA THR A 178 25.96 -1.24 -4.82
C THR A 178 27.23 -1.49 -4.00
N GLY A 179 27.13 -2.21 -2.89
CA GLY A 179 28.29 -2.57 -2.06
C GLY A 179 29.30 -3.44 -2.81
N GLU A 180 28.85 -4.37 -3.66
CA GLU A 180 29.73 -5.17 -4.50
C GLU A 180 30.42 -4.34 -5.59
N VAL A 181 29.74 -3.34 -6.14
CA VAL A 181 30.34 -2.38 -7.09
C VAL A 181 31.39 -1.52 -6.39
N ILE A 182 31.04 -0.90 -5.26
CA ILE A 182 31.90 0.01 -4.50
C ILE A 182 33.16 -0.69 -3.97
N LYS A 183 33.08 -1.98 -3.60
CA LYS A 183 34.27 -2.76 -3.21
C LYS A 183 35.29 -2.89 -4.34
N LYS A 184 34.82 -3.01 -5.59
CA LYS A 184 35.67 -3.15 -6.78
C LYS A 184 36.12 -1.80 -7.32
N ASP A 185 35.24 -0.81 -7.27
CA ASP A 185 35.48 0.57 -7.70
C ASP A 185 34.93 1.57 -6.66
N PRO A 186 35.74 1.96 -5.67
CA PRO A 186 35.33 2.91 -4.63
C PRO A 186 35.00 4.32 -5.17
N ALA A 187 35.43 4.64 -6.40
CA ALA A 187 35.19 5.92 -7.05
C ALA A 187 33.90 5.93 -7.89
N ASP A 188 33.16 4.82 -7.97
CA ASP A 188 31.90 4.76 -8.70
C ASP A 188 30.83 5.63 -8.00
N THR A 189 30.61 6.82 -8.58
CA THR A 189 29.72 7.85 -8.04
C THR A 189 28.25 7.45 -8.14
N SER A 190 27.87 6.73 -9.19
CA SER A 190 26.50 6.25 -9.40
C SER A 190 26.13 5.18 -8.38
N ALA A 191 27.02 4.20 -8.13
CA ALA A 191 26.80 3.18 -7.11
C ALA A 191 26.65 3.81 -5.71
N ARG A 192 27.49 4.79 -5.38
CA ARG A 192 27.41 5.51 -4.09
C ARG A 192 26.15 6.37 -3.97
N MET A 193 25.73 7.03 -5.04
CA MET A 193 24.47 7.77 -5.07
C MET A 193 23.28 6.83 -4.80
N ILE A 194 23.19 5.70 -5.52
CA ILE A 194 22.11 4.73 -5.34
C ILE A 194 22.15 4.15 -3.92
N ALA A 195 23.33 3.86 -3.37
CA ALA A 195 23.46 3.40 -1.98
C ALA A 195 22.94 4.44 -0.97
N GLY A 196 23.23 5.73 -1.20
CA GLY A 196 22.73 6.83 -0.38
C GLY A 196 21.20 6.93 -0.44
N TYR A 197 20.59 6.85 -1.63
CA TYR A 197 19.14 6.86 -1.78
C TYR A 197 18.47 5.60 -1.25
N ALA A 198 19.10 4.43 -1.39
CA ALA A 198 18.60 3.19 -0.80
C ALA A 198 18.61 3.24 0.74
N SER A 199 19.65 3.84 1.34
CA SER A 199 19.67 4.11 2.78
C SER A 199 18.56 5.09 3.18
N LEU A 200 18.39 6.19 2.44
CA LEU A 200 17.36 7.19 2.73
C LEU A 200 15.95 6.60 2.63
N LYS A 201 15.65 5.86 1.55
CA LYS A 201 14.35 5.19 1.33
C LYS A 201 14.11 4.09 2.38
N GLY A 202 15.18 3.42 2.84
CA GLY A 202 15.14 2.42 3.91
C GLY A 202 15.06 3.00 5.33
N GLY A 203 15.01 4.32 5.50
CA GLY A 203 14.94 4.99 6.81
C GLY A 203 16.28 5.14 7.53
N ASP A 204 17.40 4.70 6.93
CA ASP A 204 18.75 4.83 7.46
C ASP A 204 19.34 6.20 7.08
N VAL A 205 18.76 7.25 7.68
CA VAL A 205 19.04 8.65 7.34
C VAL A 205 20.49 9.04 7.63
N ASP A 206 21.09 8.48 8.68
CA ASP A 206 22.46 8.80 9.06
C ASP A 206 23.49 8.19 8.11
N GLU A 207 23.29 6.93 7.66
CA GLU A 207 24.16 6.34 6.63
C GLU A 207 23.99 7.04 5.27
N ALA A 208 22.76 7.47 4.94
CA ALA A 208 22.51 8.30 3.76
C ALA A 208 23.27 9.63 3.85
N GLN A 209 23.17 10.34 4.98
CA GLN A 209 23.89 11.59 5.22
C GLN A 209 25.40 11.41 5.07
N LYS A 210 25.96 10.37 5.69
CA LYS A 210 27.39 10.06 5.61
C LYS A 210 27.83 9.82 4.16
N THR A 211 27.06 9.04 3.41
CA THR A 211 27.34 8.73 2.00
C THR A 211 27.34 9.99 1.14
N PHE A 212 26.30 10.83 1.28
CA PHE A 212 26.18 12.06 0.49
C PHE A 212 27.16 13.16 0.92
N THR A 213 27.54 13.21 2.20
CA THR A 213 28.61 14.10 2.69
C THR A 213 29.95 13.73 2.07
N ALA A 214 30.26 12.43 1.98
CA ALA A 214 31.48 11.97 1.33
C ALA A 214 31.50 12.38 -0.15
N LEU A 215 30.38 12.21 -0.86
CA LEU A 215 30.25 12.65 -2.26
C LEU A 215 30.37 14.18 -2.40
N SER A 216 29.76 14.96 -1.49
CA SER A 216 29.79 16.43 -1.57
C SER A 216 31.16 17.04 -1.32
N ASN A 217 32.09 16.29 -0.72
CA ASN A 217 33.46 16.72 -0.48
C ASN A 217 34.39 16.45 -1.68
N GLU A 218 33.90 15.75 -2.70
CA GLU A 218 34.62 15.51 -3.95
C GLU A 218 34.41 16.67 -4.93
N THR A 219 34.95 16.54 -6.14
CA THR A 219 34.85 17.56 -7.18
C THR A 219 34.05 17.05 -8.38
N GLY A 220 33.55 17.97 -9.20
CA GLY A 220 32.82 17.63 -10.43
C GLY A 220 31.44 17.02 -10.16
N PRO A 221 31.00 16.00 -10.94
CA PRO A 221 29.67 15.42 -10.80
C PRO A 221 29.37 14.84 -9.41
N ALA A 222 30.38 14.27 -8.74
CA ALA A 222 30.25 13.72 -7.39
C ALA A 222 29.80 14.78 -6.36
N GLU A 223 30.35 16.00 -6.46
CA GLU A 223 30.00 17.10 -5.57
C GLU A 223 28.50 17.44 -5.69
N VAL A 224 28.02 17.55 -6.93
CA VAL A 224 26.62 17.88 -7.25
C VAL A 224 25.69 16.76 -6.78
N LEU A 225 26.05 15.50 -7.03
CA LEU A 225 25.33 14.31 -6.56
C LEU A 225 25.20 14.29 -5.04
N GLY A 226 26.31 14.55 -4.34
CA GLY A 226 26.34 14.63 -2.88
C GLY A 226 25.44 15.72 -2.34
N LYS A 227 25.48 16.93 -2.92
CA LYS A 227 24.63 18.05 -2.50
C LYS A 227 23.14 17.81 -2.76
N GLU A 228 22.78 17.19 -3.89
CA GLU A 228 21.40 16.80 -4.18
C GLU A 228 20.87 15.78 -3.17
N GLY A 229 21.68 14.76 -2.85
CA GLY A 229 21.35 13.78 -1.82
C GLY A 229 21.25 14.41 -0.42
N LEU A 230 22.17 15.30 -0.05
CA LEU A 230 22.11 16.04 1.20
C LEU A 230 20.88 16.95 1.30
N ALA A 231 20.45 17.60 0.21
CA ALA A 231 19.21 18.36 0.19
C ALA A 231 18.01 17.47 0.56
N SER A 232 18.00 16.23 0.03
CA SER A 232 16.98 15.22 0.36
C SER A 232 17.06 14.77 1.82
N VAL A 233 18.27 14.54 2.34
CA VAL A 233 18.50 14.19 3.76
C VAL A 233 18.01 15.29 4.69
N HIS A 234 18.37 16.55 4.42
CA HIS A 234 17.96 17.68 5.26
C HIS A 234 16.45 17.92 5.20
N ALA A 235 15.81 17.68 4.06
CA ALA A 235 14.35 17.67 3.97
C ALA A 235 13.75 16.58 4.87
N VAL A 236 14.28 15.35 4.84
CA VAL A 236 13.84 14.25 5.73
C VAL A 236 14.06 14.57 7.21
N LYS A 237 15.15 15.26 7.57
CA LYS A 237 15.44 15.68 8.96
C LYS A 237 14.59 16.87 9.44
N GLY A 238 13.70 17.43 8.60
CA GLY A 238 12.92 18.61 8.95
C GLY A 238 13.75 19.89 9.02
N GLU A 239 14.83 19.97 8.24
CA GLU A 239 15.73 21.12 8.14
C GLU A 239 15.56 21.83 6.77
N PRO A 240 14.39 22.43 6.48
CA PRO A 240 14.04 22.91 5.15
C PRO A 240 14.96 24.00 4.63
N ASP A 241 15.49 24.87 5.50
CA ASP A 241 16.34 25.97 5.05
C ASP A 241 17.70 25.48 4.54
N LYS A 242 18.28 24.47 5.20
CA LYS A 242 19.51 23.80 4.70
C LYS A 242 19.24 23.05 3.40
N ALA A 243 18.09 22.38 3.29
CA ALA A 243 17.69 21.69 2.08
C ALA A 243 17.54 22.66 0.90
N LEU A 244 16.89 23.81 1.11
CA LEU A 244 16.72 24.86 0.10
C LEU A 244 18.06 25.50 -0.30
N GLN A 245 18.97 25.71 0.64
CA GLN A 245 20.31 26.22 0.35
C GLN A 245 21.08 25.25 -0.56
N LEU A 246 21.15 23.98 -0.20
CA LEU A 246 21.83 22.95 -1.01
C LEU A 246 21.17 22.78 -2.38
N ALA A 247 19.84 22.84 -2.44
CA ALA A 247 19.10 22.81 -3.70
C ALA A 247 19.50 23.97 -4.62
N ALA A 248 19.61 25.20 -4.09
CA ALA A 248 20.04 26.36 -4.85
C ALA A 248 21.48 26.21 -5.38
N GLU A 249 22.39 25.65 -4.59
CA GLU A 249 23.76 25.36 -5.02
C GLU A 249 23.80 24.33 -6.16
N VAL A 250 22.98 23.28 -6.08
CA VAL A 250 22.85 22.27 -7.17
C VAL A 250 22.30 22.92 -8.43
N GLU A 251 21.26 23.75 -8.34
CA GLU A 251 20.70 24.44 -9.51
C GLU A 251 21.72 25.38 -10.17
N GLN A 252 22.58 26.03 -9.38
CA GLN A 252 23.64 26.89 -9.92
C GLN A 252 24.72 26.07 -10.64
N LYS A 253 25.15 24.95 -10.06
CA LYS A 253 26.26 24.13 -10.58
C LYS A 253 25.84 23.17 -11.69
N ALA A 254 24.61 22.68 -11.65
CA ALA A 254 24.04 21.74 -12.61
C ALA A 254 22.58 22.12 -12.93
N PRO A 255 22.36 23.13 -13.79
CA PRO A 255 21.03 23.66 -14.08
C PRO A 255 20.05 22.63 -14.66
N ASP A 256 20.56 21.63 -15.38
CA ASP A 256 19.74 20.57 -16.00
C ASP A 256 19.38 19.42 -15.04
N ARG A 257 19.79 19.51 -13.77
CA ARG A 257 19.52 18.49 -12.76
C ARG A 257 18.28 18.85 -11.94
N GLY A 258 17.26 17.99 -11.99
CA GLY A 258 15.90 18.34 -11.60
C GLY A 258 15.38 17.79 -10.27
N TYR A 259 16.06 16.83 -9.64
CA TYR A 259 15.50 16.20 -8.44
C TYR A 259 15.43 17.14 -7.23
N VAL A 260 16.37 18.10 -7.13
CA VAL A 260 16.28 19.17 -6.11
C VAL A 260 15.03 20.03 -6.23
N ASN A 261 14.42 20.14 -7.42
CA ASN A 261 13.15 20.84 -7.60
C ASN A 261 11.96 20.05 -7.02
N VAL A 262 12.04 18.71 -6.97
CA VAL A 262 11.06 17.90 -6.22
C VAL A 262 11.15 18.23 -4.73
N VAL A 263 12.37 18.30 -4.18
CA VAL A 263 12.59 18.66 -2.77
C VAL A 263 12.05 20.06 -2.46
N LYS A 264 12.34 21.06 -3.31
CA LYS A 264 11.80 22.41 -3.18
C LYS A 264 10.27 22.42 -3.25
N GLY A 265 9.69 21.69 -4.20
CA GLY A 265 8.25 21.56 -4.37
C GLY A 265 7.57 20.99 -3.12
N ASP A 266 8.11 19.93 -2.52
CA ASP A 266 7.58 19.32 -1.30
C ASP A 266 7.64 20.29 -0.10
N ILE A 267 8.71 21.09 0.03
CA ILE A 267 8.85 22.12 1.07
C ILE A 267 7.86 23.26 0.85
N LEU A 268 7.67 23.72 -0.39
CA LEU A 268 6.71 24.79 -0.71
C LEU A 268 5.27 24.32 -0.50
N TYR A 269 4.96 23.08 -0.87
CA TYR A 269 3.65 22.49 -0.66
C TYR A 269 3.31 22.42 0.84
N SER A 270 4.26 22.01 1.69
CA SER A 270 4.03 21.98 3.14
C SER A 270 3.84 23.36 3.77
N ARG A 271 4.35 24.41 3.12
CA ARG A 271 4.09 25.82 3.46
C ARG A 271 2.76 26.35 2.88
N ASN A 272 1.94 25.48 2.29
CA ASN A 272 0.69 25.78 1.59
C ASN A 272 0.85 26.71 0.36
N ASP A 273 2.07 26.82 -0.18
CA ASP A 273 2.33 27.55 -1.43
C ASP A 273 2.27 26.59 -2.63
N LYS A 274 1.05 26.17 -2.95
CA LYS A 274 0.80 25.18 -4.02
C LYS A 274 1.19 25.68 -5.41
N ALA A 275 1.11 26.98 -5.65
CA ALA A 275 1.46 27.58 -6.94
C ALA A 275 2.98 27.54 -7.19
N GLN A 276 3.80 27.88 -6.18
CA GLN A 276 5.24 27.73 -6.31
C GLN A 276 5.66 26.26 -6.31
N ALA A 277 4.97 25.39 -5.56
CA ALA A 277 5.21 23.94 -5.62
C ALA A 277 4.98 23.39 -7.04
N GLU A 278 3.89 23.78 -7.72
CA GLU A 278 3.62 23.43 -9.12
C GLU A 278 4.76 23.83 -10.03
N ALA A 279 5.25 25.06 -9.90
CA ALA A 279 6.34 25.58 -10.70
C ALA A 279 7.63 24.76 -10.52
N GLU A 280 7.96 24.38 -9.28
CA GLU A 280 9.14 23.56 -9.00
C GLU A 280 8.99 22.12 -9.50
N TYR A 281 7.84 21.46 -9.30
CA TYR A 281 7.61 20.13 -9.88
C TYR A 281 7.64 20.16 -11.41
N THR A 282 7.12 21.21 -12.04
CA THR A 282 7.18 21.40 -13.49
C THR A 282 8.62 21.52 -13.98
N LYS A 283 9.47 22.29 -13.28
CA LYS A 283 10.91 22.33 -13.56
C LYS A 283 11.57 20.95 -13.43
N ALA A 284 11.20 20.18 -12.41
CA ALA A 284 11.74 18.83 -12.20
C ALA A 284 11.44 17.91 -13.40
N VAL A 285 10.23 17.97 -13.96
CA VAL A 285 9.80 17.16 -15.11
C VAL A 285 10.47 17.60 -16.42
N GLN A 286 10.77 18.89 -16.59
CA GLN A 286 11.38 19.44 -17.81
C GLN A 286 12.89 19.18 -17.93
N LYS A 287 13.57 19.03 -16.79
CA LYS A 287 15.02 18.85 -16.69
C LYS A 287 15.46 17.43 -17.08
N GLN A 288 16.54 17.31 -17.86
CA GLN A 288 16.92 16.05 -18.49
C GLN A 288 17.92 15.22 -17.68
N ALA A 289 18.80 15.86 -16.90
CA ALA A 289 19.87 15.22 -16.15
C ALA A 289 19.39 14.68 -14.78
N ALA A 290 18.48 13.71 -14.80
CA ALA A 290 18.01 12.96 -13.63
C ALA A 290 17.83 11.47 -13.96
N GLU A 291 17.96 10.60 -12.96
CA GLU A 291 17.71 9.16 -13.11
C GLU A 291 16.22 8.88 -13.34
N ASP A 292 15.90 7.74 -13.94
CA ASP A 292 14.52 7.42 -14.31
C ASP A 292 13.59 7.36 -13.10
N PHE A 293 14.06 6.82 -11.97
CA PHE A 293 13.29 6.83 -10.72
C PHE A 293 13.01 8.26 -10.20
N GLN A 294 13.97 9.19 -10.35
CA GLN A 294 13.80 10.58 -9.93
C GLN A 294 12.78 11.31 -10.80
N LYS A 295 12.83 11.07 -12.13
CA LYS A 295 11.87 11.61 -13.09
C LYS A 295 10.47 11.03 -12.87
N ALA A 296 10.38 9.74 -12.54
CA ALA A 296 9.12 9.10 -12.19
C ALA A 296 8.48 9.77 -10.97
N THR A 297 9.26 9.98 -9.89
CA THR A 297 8.81 10.72 -8.70
C THR A 297 8.31 12.12 -9.05
N ALA A 298 9.06 12.89 -9.86
CA ALA A 298 8.66 14.24 -10.27
C ALA A 298 7.29 14.25 -11.00
N ASN A 299 7.11 13.32 -11.95
CA ASN A 299 5.84 13.18 -12.68
C ASN A 299 4.69 12.78 -11.74
N ASN A 300 4.91 11.86 -10.80
CA ASN A 300 3.89 11.49 -9.83
C ASN A 300 3.50 12.66 -8.90
N LYS A 301 4.48 13.43 -8.40
CA LYS A 301 4.20 14.61 -7.55
C LYS A 301 3.38 15.67 -8.30
N LEU A 302 3.78 16.00 -9.53
CA LEU A 302 3.02 16.93 -10.36
C LEU A 302 1.62 16.39 -10.69
N GLY A 303 1.53 15.10 -10.99
CA GLY A 303 0.26 14.40 -11.22
C GLY A 303 -0.68 14.48 -10.01
N ARG A 304 -0.16 14.26 -8.80
CA ARG A 304 -0.92 14.40 -7.54
C ARG A 304 -1.40 15.82 -7.32
N LEU A 305 -0.57 16.81 -7.61
CA LEU A 305 -0.96 18.21 -7.49
C LEU A 305 -2.14 18.53 -8.43
N TYR A 306 -2.07 18.13 -9.70
CA TYR A 306 -3.16 18.32 -10.65
C TYR A 306 -4.43 17.54 -10.28
N ALA A 307 -4.31 16.31 -9.75
CA ALA A 307 -5.45 15.56 -9.23
C ALA A 307 -6.13 16.30 -8.06
N SER A 308 -5.36 16.96 -7.20
CA SER A 308 -5.89 17.69 -6.04
C SER A 308 -6.72 18.92 -6.43
N VAL A 309 -6.49 19.48 -7.63
CA VAL A 309 -7.25 20.62 -8.19
C VAL A 309 -8.26 20.20 -9.25
N GLY A 310 -8.56 18.89 -9.38
CA GLY A 310 -9.57 18.37 -10.29
C GLY A 310 -9.14 18.22 -11.76
N GLN A 311 -7.87 18.46 -12.08
CA GLN A 311 -7.34 18.28 -13.44
C GLN A 311 -6.95 16.81 -13.69
N TYR A 312 -7.95 15.94 -13.74
CA TYR A 312 -7.74 14.50 -13.78
C TYR A 312 -7.08 13.99 -15.07
N ASP A 313 -7.39 14.57 -16.23
CA ASP A 313 -6.76 14.14 -17.49
C ASP A 313 -5.26 14.44 -17.53
N THR A 314 -4.87 15.67 -17.16
CA THR A 314 -3.47 16.07 -17.02
C THR A 314 -2.74 15.17 -16.02
N SER A 315 -3.36 14.93 -14.87
CA SER A 315 -2.84 14.07 -13.82
C SER A 315 -2.56 12.65 -14.31
N ARG A 316 -3.51 12.03 -15.02
CA ARG A 316 -3.34 10.69 -15.61
C ARG A 316 -2.20 10.62 -16.60
N GLY A 317 -2.05 11.63 -17.46
CA GLY A 317 -0.95 11.70 -18.42
C GLY A 317 0.42 11.72 -17.72
N LEU A 318 0.53 12.41 -16.59
CA LEU A 318 1.74 12.44 -15.78
C LEU A 318 2.00 11.10 -15.07
N TYR A 319 0.97 10.45 -14.52
CA TYR A 319 1.13 9.11 -13.97
C TYR A 319 1.56 8.10 -15.03
N ASP A 320 1.07 8.22 -16.27
CA ASP A 320 1.52 7.39 -17.38
C ASP A 320 3.00 7.60 -17.72
N GLN A 321 3.51 8.84 -17.66
CA GLN A 321 4.95 9.08 -17.77
C GLN A 321 5.71 8.48 -16.59
N ALA A 322 5.19 8.59 -15.37
CA ALA A 322 5.83 8.04 -14.18
C ALA A 322 5.98 6.51 -14.26
N VAL A 323 4.92 5.80 -14.65
CA VAL A 323 4.91 4.33 -14.82
C VAL A 323 5.78 3.90 -16.01
N LYS A 324 5.87 4.71 -17.07
CA LYS A 324 6.75 4.43 -18.20
C LYS A 324 8.23 4.50 -17.82
N LEU A 325 8.61 5.47 -17.00
CA LEU A 325 9.98 5.65 -16.50
C LEU A 325 10.33 4.61 -15.43
N ASP A 326 9.38 4.34 -14.53
CA ASP A 326 9.50 3.34 -13.49
C ASP A 326 8.28 2.39 -13.52
N PRO A 327 8.41 1.22 -14.19
CA PRO A 327 7.37 0.20 -14.24
C PRO A 327 6.99 -0.38 -12.87
N TYR A 328 7.79 -0.13 -11.83
CA TYR A 328 7.54 -0.59 -10.47
C TYR A 328 6.82 0.45 -9.60
N TYR A 329 6.43 1.60 -10.17
CA TYR A 329 5.88 2.71 -9.37
C TYR A 329 4.39 2.54 -9.04
N VAL A 330 4.11 1.68 -8.06
CA VAL A 330 2.76 1.32 -7.60
C VAL A 330 1.96 2.54 -7.12
N GLU A 331 2.64 3.51 -6.50
CA GLU A 331 2.10 4.82 -6.12
C GLU A 331 1.40 5.49 -7.30
N ALA A 332 2.07 5.59 -8.46
CA ALA A 332 1.52 6.26 -9.63
C ALA A 332 0.34 5.47 -10.23
N MET A 333 0.40 4.13 -10.22
CA MET A 333 -0.70 3.27 -10.68
C MET A 333 -1.96 3.46 -9.81
N THR A 334 -1.80 3.43 -8.48
CA THR A 334 -2.92 3.61 -7.56
C THR A 334 -3.44 5.05 -7.56
N ASN A 335 -2.57 6.05 -7.66
CA ASN A 335 -2.99 7.44 -7.84
C ASN A 335 -3.80 7.64 -9.13
N LYS A 336 -3.39 7.00 -10.24
CA LYS A 336 -4.16 7.00 -11.49
C LYS A 336 -5.53 6.36 -11.29
N GLY A 337 -5.60 5.23 -10.57
CA GLY A 337 -6.86 4.57 -10.22
C GLY A 337 -7.79 5.49 -9.43
N LEU A 338 -7.25 6.20 -8.44
CA LEU A 338 -8.01 7.16 -7.63
C LEU A 338 -8.59 8.32 -8.47
N THR A 339 -7.90 8.76 -9.52
CA THR A 339 -8.48 9.78 -10.43
C THR A 339 -9.68 9.28 -11.21
N TYR A 340 -9.71 7.99 -11.59
CA TYR A 340 -10.87 7.39 -12.24
C TYR A 340 -12.01 7.16 -11.25
N GLU A 341 -11.70 6.74 -10.02
CA GLU A 341 -12.64 6.64 -8.92
C GLU A 341 -13.34 7.99 -8.65
N LYS A 342 -12.59 9.10 -8.58
CA LYS A 342 -13.16 10.45 -8.43
C LYS A 342 -14.09 10.86 -9.57
N GLN A 343 -13.99 10.20 -10.73
CA GLN A 343 -14.89 10.38 -11.88
C GLN A 343 -15.99 9.30 -11.95
N GLY A 344 -16.05 8.39 -10.98
CA GLY A 344 -17.03 7.30 -10.91
C GLY A 344 -16.73 6.10 -11.81
N ASP A 345 -15.57 6.05 -12.47
CA ASP A 345 -15.15 4.94 -13.33
C ASP A 345 -14.42 3.86 -12.51
N TRP A 346 -15.20 3.14 -11.71
CA TRP A 346 -14.69 2.10 -10.81
C TRP A 346 -14.06 0.91 -11.54
N GLY A 347 -14.49 0.64 -12.79
CA GLY A 347 -13.93 -0.43 -13.61
C GLY A 347 -12.46 -0.17 -13.94
N LYS A 348 -12.15 1.01 -14.48
CA LYS A 348 -10.75 1.40 -14.76
C LYS A 348 -9.94 1.56 -13.48
N ALA A 349 -10.55 2.07 -12.41
CA ALA A 349 -9.89 2.16 -11.12
C ALA A 349 -9.45 0.77 -10.62
N LEU A 350 -10.36 -0.22 -10.66
CA LEU A 350 -10.08 -1.60 -10.26
C LEU A 350 -8.97 -2.24 -11.10
N ASP A 351 -8.96 -2.02 -12.41
CA ASP A 351 -7.90 -2.54 -13.29
C ASP A 351 -6.53 -1.97 -12.93
N LEU A 352 -6.45 -0.68 -12.62
CA LEU A 352 -5.21 -0.02 -12.18
C LEU A 352 -4.74 -0.49 -10.80
N TYR A 353 -5.68 -0.68 -9.87
CA TYR A 353 -5.36 -1.25 -8.55
C TYR A 353 -4.84 -2.69 -8.68
N ARG A 354 -5.43 -3.50 -9.57
CA ARG A 354 -4.94 -4.86 -9.89
C ARG A 354 -3.58 -4.85 -10.58
N GLN A 355 -3.30 -3.88 -11.45
CA GLN A 355 -1.96 -3.70 -12.00
C GLN A 355 -0.95 -3.42 -10.89
N GLY A 356 -1.26 -2.51 -9.96
CA GLY A 356 -0.44 -2.28 -8.76
C GLY A 356 -0.19 -3.55 -7.94
N GLN A 357 -1.21 -4.38 -7.73
CA GLN A 357 -1.09 -5.68 -7.05
C GLN A 357 -0.22 -6.69 -7.82
N SER A 358 -0.24 -6.66 -9.15
CA SER A 358 0.60 -7.55 -9.96
C SER A 358 2.09 -7.21 -9.84
N VAL A 359 2.41 -5.93 -9.61
CA VAL A 359 3.77 -5.44 -9.36
C VAL A 359 4.19 -5.66 -7.91
N SER A 360 3.31 -5.36 -6.95
CA SER A 360 3.52 -5.57 -5.51
C SER A 360 2.29 -6.20 -4.87
N ARG A 361 2.36 -7.52 -4.66
CA ARG A 361 1.22 -8.32 -4.18
C ARG A 361 0.76 -7.96 -2.77
N ASP A 362 1.70 -7.50 -1.94
CA ASP A 362 1.46 -7.15 -0.54
C ASP A 362 1.19 -5.64 -0.34
N ASP A 363 1.00 -4.88 -1.42
CA ASP A 363 0.71 -3.46 -1.34
C ASP A 363 -0.67 -3.21 -0.69
N VAL A 364 -0.63 -2.72 0.55
CA VAL A 364 -1.80 -2.50 1.40
C VAL A 364 -2.81 -1.53 0.76
N PHE A 365 -2.35 -0.53 0.02
CA PHE A 365 -3.21 0.46 -0.63
C PHE A 365 -3.90 -0.15 -1.85
N ALA A 366 -3.14 -0.76 -2.75
CA ALA A 366 -3.69 -1.38 -3.96
C ALA A 366 -4.73 -2.46 -3.60
N LEU A 367 -4.51 -3.23 -2.53
CA LEU A 367 -5.47 -4.20 -2.00
C LEU A 367 -6.75 -3.54 -1.49
N ALA A 368 -6.63 -2.55 -0.60
CA ALA A 368 -7.78 -1.87 -0.01
C ALA A 368 -8.62 -1.12 -1.05
N LEU A 369 -7.96 -0.42 -1.98
CA LEU A 369 -8.60 0.35 -3.04
C LEU A 369 -9.29 -0.57 -4.07
N ALA A 370 -8.68 -1.71 -4.43
CA ALA A 370 -9.34 -2.70 -5.30
C ALA A 370 -10.59 -3.31 -4.65
N LYS A 371 -10.52 -3.64 -3.35
CA LYS A 371 -11.68 -4.13 -2.60
C LYS A 371 -12.82 -3.12 -2.65
N ARG A 372 -12.53 -1.86 -2.31
CA ARG A 372 -13.49 -0.75 -2.39
C ARG A 372 -14.07 -0.58 -3.79
N ALA A 373 -13.26 -0.56 -4.84
CA ALA A 373 -13.75 -0.43 -6.21
C ALA A 373 -14.68 -1.59 -6.61
N THR A 374 -14.37 -2.81 -6.17
CA THR A 374 -15.22 -4.00 -6.41
C THR A 374 -16.57 -3.86 -5.70
N GLU A 375 -16.58 -3.41 -4.44
CA GLU A 375 -17.82 -3.15 -3.68
C GLU A 375 -18.68 -2.07 -4.35
N MET A 376 -18.05 -1.02 -4.85
CA MET A 376 -18.73 0.06 -5.55
C MET A 376 -19.36 -0.40 -6.86
N MET A 377 -18.65 -1.20 -7.64
CA MET A 377 -19.20 -1.82 -8.86
C MET A 377 -20.39 -2.72 -8.54
N ALA A 378 -20.34 -3.49 -7.44
CA ALA A 378 -21.45 -4.32 -7.01
C ALA A 378 -22.69 -3.49 -6.62
N ILE A 379 -22.48 -2.37 -5.91
CA ILE A 379 -23.57 -1.44 -5.56
C ILE A 379 -24.15 -0.78 -6.82
N GLN A 380 -23.31 -0.36 -7.78
CA GLN A 380 -23.79 0.23 -9.03
C GLN A 380 -24.57 -0.75 -9.90
N GLY A 381 -24.22 -2.04 -9.86
CA GLY A 381 -24.93 -3.11 -10.57
C GLY A 381 -26.26 -3.52 -9.93
N ASP A 382 -26.47 -3.25 -8.63
CA ASP A 382 -27.69 -3.61 -7.91
C ASP A 382 -28.66 -2.41 -7.82
N ALA A 383 -29.57 -2.33 -8.79
CA ALA A 383 -30.57 -1.26 -8.87
C ALA A 383 -31.48 -1.19 -7.64
N GLN A 384 -31.82 -2.33 -7.04
CA GLN A 384 -32.69 -2.36 -5.85
C GLN A 384 -31.94 -1.85 -4.62
N ARG A 385 -30.68 -2.26 -4.43
CA ARG A 385 -29.84 -1.73 -3.35
C ARG A 385 -29.62 -0.24 -3.51
N LYS A 386 -29.38 0.23 -4.73
CA LYS A 386 -29.25 1.66 -5.03
C LYS A 386 -30.51 2.43 -4.62
N GLU A 387 -31.70 1.96 -5.01
CA GLU A 387 -32.96 2.62 -4.66
C GLU A 387 -33.21 2.64 -3.14
N ARG A 388 -32.90 1.54 -2.43
CA ARG A 388 -32.97 1.49 -0.97
C ARG A 388 -32.02 2.51 -0.33
N MET A 389 -30.78 2.59 -0.83
CA MET A 389 -29.77 3.54 -0.37
C MET A 389 -30.24 4.99 -0.61
N ASP A 390 -30.76 5.30 -1.79
CA ASP A 390 -31.25 6.64 -2.15
C ASP A 390 -32.38 7.10 -1.23
N ARG A 391 -33.31 6.19 -0.89
CA ARG A 391 -34.37 6.48 0.07
C ARG A 391 -33.82 6.75 1.47
N LEU A 392 -32.87 5.93 1.93
CA LEU A 392 -32.24 6.10 3.23
C LEU A 392 -31.50 7.44 3.32
N ILE A 393 -30.72 7.79 2.30
CA ILE A 393 -29.99 9.07 2.23
C ILE A 393 -30.96 10.25 2.33
N LYS A 394 -32.07 10.23 1.58
CA LYS A 394 -33.09 11.30 1.63
C LYS A 394 -33.70 11.47 3.02
N ASP A 395 -34.08 10.36 3.66
CA ASP A 395 -34.63 10.39 5.03
C ASP A 395 -33.60 10.91 6.04
N LEU A 396 -32.34 10.44 5.96
CA LEU A 396 -31.26 10.93 6.83
C LEU A 396 -31.00 12.43 6.61
N ALA A 397 -30.97 12.89 5.35
CA ALA A 397 -30.78 14.30 5.03
C ALA A 397 -31.94 15.16 5.55
N GLU A 398 -33.18 14.69 5.43
CA GLU A 398 -34.34 15.37 5.99
C GLU A 398 -34.27 15.45 7.53
N ARG A 399 -33.86 14.36 8.21
CA ARG A 399 -33.64 14.37 9.67
C ARG A 399 -32.55 15.35 10.09
N TYR A 400 -31.46 15.43 9.33
CA TYR A 400 -30.39 16.40 9.58
C TYR A 400 -30.89 17.84 9.49
N ARG A 401 -31.65 18.16 8.44
CA ARG A 401 -32.22 19.49 8.18
C ARG A 401 -33.28 19.89 9.23
N THR A 402 -34.17 18.96 9.57
CA THR A 402 -35.31 19.21 10.48
C THR A 402 -34.96 19.12 11.97
N GLN A 403 -33.76 18.62 12.33
CA GLN A 403 -33.35 18.35 13.71
C GLN A 403 -34.34 17.50 14.51
N LYS A 404 -35.15 16.67 13.83
CA LYS A 404 -36.19 15.88 14.48
C LYS A 404 -35.53 14.92 15.47
N LYS A 405 -35.75 15.14 16.77
CA LYS A 405 -35.28 14.24 17.82
C LYS A 405 -35.84 12.84 17.56
N LEU A 406 -34.98 11.82 17.60
CA LEU A 406 -35.40 10.43 17.66
C LEU A 406 -36.40 10.30 18.82
N ALA A 407 -37.61 9.81 18.53
CA ALA A 407 -38.61 9.59 19.56
C ALA A 407 -38.07 8.50 20.50
N ALA A 408 -37.85 8.84 21.77
CA ALA A 408 -37.54 7.87 22.79
C ALA A 408 -38.81 7.03 23.04
N LYS A 409 -38.79 5.78 22.59
CA LYS A 409 -39.71 4.74 23.01
C LYS A 409 -38.84 3.57 23.42
N ASP A 410 -38.52 3.45 24.70
CA ASP A 410 -38.12 2.17 25.30
C ASP A 410 -38.45 2.22 26.80
N GLU A 411 -39.17 1.22 27.30
CA GLU A 411 -39.37 0.97 28.73
C GLU A 411 -38.11 0.34 29.37
N ASP A 412 -37.22 -0.26 28.56
CA ASP A 412 -35.96 -0.86 28.99
C ASP A 412 -34.79 0.13 28.87
N ILE A 413 -34.28 0.55 30.03
CA ILE A 413 -33.19 1.51 30.16
C ILE A 413 -31.83 0.86 30.47
N TRP A 414 -31.79 -0.46 30.63
CA TRP A 414 -30.60 -1.19 31.07
C TRP A 414 -29.95 -1.99 29.94
N THR A 415 -30.75 -2.61 29.08
CA THR A 415 -30.22 -3.44 28.00
C THR A 415 -29.46 -2.58 27.00
N SER A 416 -28.24 -3.01 26.67
CA SER A 416 -27.37 -2.28 25.74
C SER A 416 -27.99 -2.20 24.35
N ARG A 417 -27.90 -1.01 23.75
CA ARG A 417 -28.23 -0.78 22.35
C ARG A 417 -27.07 -1.19 21.44
N PRO A 418 -27.32 -1.46 20.14
CA PRO A 418 -26.26 -1.68 19.18
C PRO A 418 -25.20 -0.57 19.20
N MET A 419 -23.93 -0.97 19.35
CA MET A 419 -22.81 -0.05 19.32
C MET A 419 -22.48 0.31 17.87
N VAL A 420 -23.05 1.42 17.39
CA VAL A 420 -22.83 1.91 16.02
C VAL A 420 -21.72 2.95 16.01
N LEU A 421 -20.72 2.72 15.14
CA LEU A 421 -19.58 3.58 14.91
C LEU A 421 -19.64 4.22 13.52
N SER A 422 -19.18 5.45 13.41
CA SER A 422 -18.99 6.12 12.12
C SER A 422 -17.63 6.79 12.08
N PHE A 423 -16.95 6.74 10.93
CA PHE A 423 -15.74 7.52 10.68
C PHE A 423 -16.03 8.66 9.73
N VAL A 424 -15.48 9.82 10.04
CA VAL A 424 -15.37 10.94 9.11
C VAL A 424 -13.98 10.90 8.47
N ASP A 425 -13.86 11.36 7.23
CA ASP A 425 -12.58 11.40 6.53
C ASP A 425 -11.53 12.18 7.33
N PHE A 426 -10.31 11.64 7.33
CA PHE A 426 -9.18 12.27 7.99
C PHE A 426 -8.74 13.49 7.18
N GLN A 427 -8.41 14.57 7.88
CA GLN A 427 -7.84 15.75 7.25
C GLN A 427 -6.36 15.55 6.96
N GLU A 428 -5.98 15.61 5.69
CA GLU A 428 -4.58 15.46 5.25
C GLU A 428 -3.89 16.85 5.17
N SER A 429 -2.70 16.96 5.74
CA SER A 429 -1.89 18.19 5.74
C SER A 429 -0.39 17.88 5.73
N GLY A 430 0.46 18.91 5.60
CA GLY A 430 1.92 18.75 5.55
C GLY A 430 2.46 18.62 4.14
N THR A 431 3.51 17.80 3.95
CA THR A 431 4.13 17.60 2.62
C THR A 431 3.18 16.85 1.68
N LEU A 432 3.39 17.04 0.37
CA LEU A 432 2.65 16.26 -0.62
C LEU A 432 3.18 14.82 -0.57
N SER A 433 2.39 13.90 0.00
CA SER A 433 2.66 12.45 -0.04
C SER A 433 2.97 11.94 -1.46
N GLU A 434 3.56 10.75 -1.61
CA GLU A 434 3.62 10.10 -2.93
C GLU A 434 2.35 9.33 -3.28
N ARG A 435 1.51 9.02 -2.29
CA ARG A 435 0.23 8.31 -2.48
C ARG A 435 -0.93 9.20 -2.10
N ASP A 436 -1.96 9.18 -2.93
CA ASP A 436 -3.29 9.68 -2.63
C ASP A 436 -4.12 8.61 -1.89
N GLY A 437 -5.21 9.02 -1.25
CA GLY A 437 -6.15 8.10 -0.61
C GLY A 437 -5.69 7.48 0.71
N PHE A 438 -4.71 8.07 1.42
CA PHE A 438 -4.28 7.62 2.75
C PHE A 438 -5.44 7.56 3.75
N SER A 439 -6.16 8.69 3.89
CA SER A 439 -7.41 8.78 4.66
C SER A 439 -8.38 7.67 4.28
N THR A 440 -8.48 7.37 2.98
CA THR A 440 -9.40 6.38 2.45
C THR A 440 -9.05 4.97 2.89
N VAL A 441 -7.79 4.58 2.72
CA VAL A 441 -7.31 3.24 3.09
C VAL A 441 -7.40 3.01 4.59
N ILE A 442 -6.99 3.97 5.41
CA ILE A 442 -7.00 3.86 6.87
C ILE A 442 -8.43 3.67 7.40
N THR A 443 -9.35 4.55 6.99
CA THR A 443 -10.75 4.48 7.45
C THR A 443 -11.45 3.21 6.97
N SER A 444 -11.21 2.78 5.73
CA SER A 444 -11.78 1.53 5.22
C SER A 444 -11.27 0.31 5.96
N GLN A 445 -9.96 0.22 6.24
CA GLN A 445 -9.41 -0.91 6.99
C GLN A 445 -9.87 -0.95 8.45
N LEU A 446 -9.92 0.22 9.12
CA LEU A 446 -10.49 0.31 10.46
C LEU A 446 -11.96 -0.11 10.46
N ALA A 447 -12.76 0.38 9.51
CA ALA A 447 -14.17 0.02 9.41
C ALA A 447 -14.36 -1.49 9.20
N ASP A 448 -13.59 -2.09 8.28
CA ASP A 448 -13.63 -3.52 8.00
C ASP A 448 -13.30 -4.37 9.23
N GLN A 449 -12.19 -4.07 9.90
CA GLN A 449 -11.72 -4.85 11.05
C GLN A 449 -12.62 -4.67 12.27
N LEU A 450 -13.11 -3.46 12.52
CA LEU A 450 -14.08 -3.19 13.59
C LEU A 450 -15.39 -3.90 13.33
N ASN A 451 -15.92 -3.86 12.12
CA ASN A 451 -17.18 -4.51 11.78
C ASN A 451 -17.04 -6.05 11.83
N ALA A 452 -15.89 -6.59 11.40
CA ALA A 452 -15.59 -8.02 11.49
C ALA A 452 -15.47 -8.54 12.94
N SER A 453 -15.23 -7.66 13.92
CA SER A 453 -15.18 -8.05 15.34
C SER A 453 -16.51 -8.58 15.87
N GLY A 454 -17.63 -8.24 15.24
CA GLY A 454 -18.98 -8.54 15.73
C GLY A 454 -19.42 -7.69 16.93
N ARG A 455 -18.50 -6.99 17.61
CA ARG A 455 -18.78 -6.18 18.81
C ARG A 455 -19.41 -4.82 18.50
N VAL A 456 -19.13 -4.29 17.32
CA VAL A 456 -19.58 -2.99 16.84
C VAL A 456 -20.07 -3.08 15.41
N LYS A 457 -21.01 -2.20 15.05
CA LYS A 457 -21.47 -2.02 13.67
C LYS A 457 -20.88 -0.72 13.14
N VAL A 458 -20.17 -0.77 12.01
CA VAL A 458 -19.63 0.44 11.39
C VAL A 458 -20.54 0.89 10.26
N VAL A 459 -20.89 2.18 10.25
CA VAL A 459 -21.69 2.78 9.17
C VAL A 459 -20.94 2.64 7.84
N GLU A 460 -21.64 2.14 6.82
CA GLU A 460 -21.06 1.99 5.47
C GLU A 460 -20.58 3.35 4.95
N ARG A 461 -19.34 3.41 4.49
CA ARG A 461 -18.73 4.66 4.02
C ARG A 461 -19.49 5.31 2.87
N VAL A 462 -19.99 4.52 1.93
CA VAL A 462 -20.80 4.99 0.80
C VAL A 462 -22.03 5.76 1.26
N LEU A 463 -22.66 5.33 2.36
CA LEU A 463 -23.81 6.04 2.92
C LEU A 463 -23.39 7.43 3.41
N ILE A 464 -22.23 7.53 4.06
CA ILE A 464 -21.69 8.80 4.55
C ILE A 464 -21.35 9.72 3.37
N GLU A 465 -20.57 9.25 2.41
CA GLU A 465 -20.14 10.03 1.23
C GLU A 465 -21.35 10.63 0.49
N ARG A 466 -22.36 9.79 0.19
CA ARG A 466 -23.55 10.26 -0.52
C ARG A 466 -24.47 11.13 0.32
N LEU A 467 -24.50 10.93 1.64
CA LEU A 467 -25.22 11.82 2.55
C LEU A 467 -24.57 13.20 2.63
N LEU A 468 -23.24 13.27 2.63
CA LEU A 468 -22.50 14.53 2.59
C LEU A 468 -22.75 15.29 1.28
N GLU A 469 -22.74 14.57 0.15
CA GLU A 469 -23.12 15.13 -1.16
C GLU A 469 -24.55 15.68 -1.14
N GLU A 470 -25.52 14.92 -0.64
CA GLU A 470 -26.92 15.35 -0.53
C GLU A 470 -27.09 16.57 0.40
N LEU A 471 -26.24 16.69 1.42
CA LEU A 471 -26.25 17.82 2.36
C LEU A 471 -25.41 19.01 1.88
N ASN A 472 -24.68 18.88 0.77
CA ASN A 472 -23.66 19.85 0.31
C ASN A 472 -22.63 20.18 1.40
N LEU A 473 -22.19 19.18 2.17
CA LEU A 473 -21.17 19.33 3.21
C LEU A 473 -19.81 18.93 2.68
N GLY A 474 -18.82 19.81 2.83
CA GLY A 474 -17.42 19.55 2.49
C GLY A 474 -16.59 19.10 3.69
N SER A 475 -15.32 18.76 3.41
CA SER A 475 -14.33 18.39 4.44
C SER A 475 -14.05 19.49 5.46
N SER A 476 -14.23 20.76 5.08
CA SER A 476 -14.13 21.92 5.98
C SER A 476 -15.30 22.03 6.95
N ASP A 477 -16.51 21.66 6.53
CA ASP A 477 -17.69 21.67 7.41
C ASP A 477 -17.60 20.55 8.43
N LEU A 478 -17.03 19.42 8.02
CA LEU A 478 -16.72 18.29 8.89
C LEU A 478 -15.59 18.57 9.90
N ALA A 479 -14.83 19.66 9.71
CA ALA A 479 -13.86 20.13 10.70
C ALA A 479 -14.54 20.68 11.95
N ASP A 480 -15.78 21.17 11.81
CA ASP A 480 -16.57 21.66 12.93
C ASP A 480 -17.08 20.48 13.78
N PRO A 481 -16.67 20.39 15.05
CA PRO A 481 -17.09 19.30 15.93
C PRO A 481 -18.61 19.20 16.07
N GLU A 482 -19.33 20.31 16.01
CA GLU A 482 -20.79 20.32 16.12
C GLU A 482 -21.46 19.67 14.90
N THR A 483 -20.99 20.01 13.70
CA THR A 483 -21.44 19.42 12.43
C THR A 483 -21.18 17.92 12.40
N ALA A 484 -19.99 17.48 12.78
CA ALA A 484 -19.64 16.07 12.88
C ALA A 484 -20.56 15.35 13.89
N LEU A 485 -20.68 15.85 15.12
CA LEU A 485 -21.57 15.31 16.14
C LEU A 485 -23.02 15.17 15.66
N ARG A 486 -23.52 16.19 14.95
CA ARG A 486 -24.88 16.23 14.42
C ARG A 486 -25.09 15.17 13.34
N LEU A 487 -24.12 14.99 12.44
CA LEU A 487 -24.13 13.91 11.46
C LEU A 487 -24.13 12.54 12.15
N GLY A 488 -23.34 12.37 13.21
CA GLY A 488 -23.29 11.13 14.00
C GLY A 488 -24.63 10.77 14.61
N ARG A 489 -25.34 11.74 15.20
CA ARG A 489 -26.70 11.52 15.72
C ARG A 489 -27.71 11.12 14.64
N VAL A 490 -27.61 11.73 13.45
CA VAL A 490 -28.47 11.39 12.31
C VAL A 490 -28.23 9.97 11.82
N LEU A 491 -26.97 9.55 11.77
CA LEU A 491 -26.56 8.19 11.44
C LEU A 491 -26.85 7.18 12.55
N ALA A 492 -27.41 7.62 13.69
CA ALA A 492 -27.57 6.84 14.91
C ALA A 492 -26.25 6.19 15.39
N ALA A 493 -25.11 6.79 15.03
CA ALA A 493 -23.81 6.39 15.53
C ALA A 493 -23.64 6.87 16.97
N LYS A 494 -23.33 5.96 17.89
CA LYS A 494 -23.02 6.27 19.29
C LYS A 494 -21.62 6.89 19.40
N ILE A 495 -20.70 6.41 18.58
CA ILE A 495 -19.31 6.89 18.52
C ILE A 495 -18.99 7.40 17.12
N MET A 496 -18.38 8.58 17.06
CA MET A 496 -17.83 9.14 15.85
C MET A 496 -16.30 9.23 15.94
N GLY A 497 -15.60 8.63 14.99
CA GLY A 497 -14.17 8.75 14.79
C GLY A 497 -13.85 9.91 13.84
N THR A 498 -13.03 10.85 14.29
CA THR A 498 -12.55 11.99 13.48
C THR A 498 -11.04 12.12 13.66
N GLY A 499 -10.31 12.57 12.64
CA GLY A 499 -8.86 12.60 12.73
C GLY A 499 -8.14 13.46 11.71
N SER A 500 -6.83 13.54 11.87
CA SER A 500 -5.91 14.23 10.97
C SER A 500 -4.72 13.36 10.64
N LEU A 501 -4.24 13.46 9.41
CA LEU A 501 -3.01 12.88 8.89
C LEU A 501 -2.07 14.03 8.54
N ILE A 502 -0.94 14.11 9.22
CA ILE A 502 0.09 15.10 8.95
C ILE A 502 1.25 14.36 8.29
N HIS A 503 1.40 14.57 6.99
CA HIS A 503 2.51 14.04 6.23
C HIS A 503 3.75 14.87 6.52
N VAL A 504 4.75 14.19 7.07
CA VAL A 504 6.09 14.74 7.24
C VAL A 504 7.04 13.98 6.33
N PRO A 505 8.19 14.55 5.99
CA PRO A 505 9.22 13.82 5.26
C PRO A 505 9.55 12.47 5.93
N GLY A 506 9.26 11.36 5.24
CA GLY A 506 9.57 10.00 5.69
C GLY A 506 8.54 9.31 6.59
N ALA A 507 7.52 10.01 7.12
CA ALA A 507 6.51 9.42 8.00
C ALA A 507 5.14 10.12 7.88
N THR A 508 4.07 9.48 8.33
CA THR A 508 2.74 10.12 8.44
C THR A 508 2.26 10.06 9.88
N MET A 509 2.10 11.21 10.52
CA MET A 509 1.55 11.29 11.87
C MET A 509 0.04 11.27 11.81
N MET A 510 -0.58 10.30 12.48
CA MET A 510 -2.02 10.18 12.56
C MET A 510 -2.50 10.52 13.97
N SER A 511 -3.57 11.31 14.03
CA SER A 511 -4.36 11.49 15.25
C SER A 511 -5.81 11.11 14.97
N LEU A 512 -6.38 10.21 15.79
CA LEU A 512 -7.77 9.78 15.73
C LEU A 512 -8.44 10.03 17.08
N ARG A 513 -9.54 10.76 17.07
CA ARG A 513 -10.39 11.04 18.23
C ARG A 513 -11.69 10.28 18.11
N LEU A 514 -12.05 9.54 19.16
CA LEU A 514 -13.40 9.01 19.31
C LEU A 514 -14.25 10.01 20.10
N ILE A 515 -15.48 10.24 19.64
CA ILE A 515 -16.41 11.20 20.24
C ILE A 515 -17.75 10.52 20.46
N ASP A 516 -18.28 10.59 21.68
CA ASP A 516 -19.64 10.14 22.01
C ASP A 516 -20.66 11.18 21.50
N THR A 517 -21.56 10.77 20.59
CA THR A 517 -22.43 11.72 19.88
C THR A 517 -23.57 12.29 20.74
N GLU A 518 -23.86 11.63 21.87
CA GLU A 518 -24.92 12.02 22.80
C GLU A 518 -24.38 12.94 23.90
N THR A 519 -23.19 12.65 24.42
CA THR A 519 -22.59 13.39 25.54
C THR A 519 -21.50 14.38 25.13
N SER A 520 -21.04 14.32 23.88
CA SER A 520 -19.85 15.04 23.37
C SER A 520 -18.55 14.69 24.10
N ALA A 521 -18.54 13.64 24.94
CA ALA A 521 -17.34 13.17 25.61
C ALA A 521 -16.34 12.61 24.59
N ILE A 522 -15.05 12.68 24.91
CA ILE A 522 -13.97 12.08 24.12
C ILE A 522 -13.46 10.86 24.89
N PRO A 523 -13.90 9.63 24.57
CA PRO A 523 -13.47 8.45 25.33
C PRO A 523 -11.95 8.24 25.24
N LYS A 524 -11.36 8.52 24.07
CA LYS A 524 -9.92 8.39 23.82
C LYS A 524 -9.48 9.18 22.59
N VAL A 525 -8.22 9.62 22.62
CA VAL A 525 -7.46 10.08 21.45
C VAL A 525 -6.31 9.10 21.23
N PHE A 526 -6.17 8.63 20.00
CA PHE A 526 -5.09 7.78 19.53
C PHE A 526 -4.14 8.63 18.70
N THR A 527 -2.84 8.46 18.92
CA THR A 527 -1.80 9.06 18.11
C THR A 527 -0.85 7.95 17.70
N SER A 528 -0.53 7.88 16.42
CA SER A 528 0.39 6.90 15.89
C SER A 528 1.25 7.54 14.81
N GLU A 529 2.51 7.13 14.75
CA GLU A 529 3.38 7.40 13.62
C GLU A 529 3.20 6.23 12.65
N LEU A 530 2.59 6.51 11.51
CA LEU A 530 2.43 5.54 10.45
C LEU A 530 3.71 5.54 9.62
N ALA A 531 4.51 4.48 9.77
CA ALA A 531 5.71 4.29 8.96
C ALA A 531 5.32 3.81 7.54
N GLN A 532 6.30 3.61 6.66
CA GLN A 532 6.05 3.18 5.28
C GLN A 532 5.26 1.85 5.21
N ALA A 533 4.68 1.58 4.03
CA ALA A 533 3.64 0.56 3.79
C ALA A 533 3.86 -0.83 4.43
N THR A 534 5.11 -1.24 4.66
CA THR A 534 5.49 -2.54 5.23
C THR A 534 5.01 -2.76 6.68
N SER A 535 4.83 -1.72 7.49
CA SER A 535 4.31 -1.83 8.88
C SER A 535 2.87 -1.37 9.05
N LEU A 536 2.29 -0.69 8.05
CA LEU A 536 0.95 -0.08 8.14
C LEU A 536 -0.13 -1.09 8.54
N LYS A 537 -0.08 -2.32 8.00
CA LYS A 537 -1.04 -3.38 8.34
C LYS A 537 -1.03 -3.71 9.85
N LYS A 538 0.16 -3.78 10.45
CA LYS A 538 0.32 -4.06 11.88
C LYS A 538 -0.15 -2.88 12.72
N GLU A 539 0.27 -1.67 12.37
CA GLU A 539 -0.12 -0.44 13.08
C GLU A 539 -1.63 -0.25 13.07
N LEU A 540 -2.31 -0.52 11.95
CA LEU A 540 -3.76 -0.46 11.86
C LEU A 540 -4.45 -1.57 12.67
N ALA A 541 -3.89 -2.78 12.72
CA ALA A 541 -4.40 -3.86 13.57
C ALA A 541 -4.26 -3.53 15.06
N ASP A 542 -3.13 -2.95 15.46
CA ASP A 542 -2.88 -2.51 16.84
C ASP A 542 -3.86 -1.39 17.22
N LEU A 543 -4.08 -0.40 16.34
CA LEU A 543 -5.07 0.65 16.54
C LEU A 543 -6.49 0.10 16.65
N ASN A 544 -6.86 -0.85 15.79
CA ASN A 544 -8.18 -1.49 15.81
C ASN A 544 -8.45 -2.18 17.17
N ARG A 545 -7.45 -2.92 17.67
CA ARG A 545 -7.50 -3.56 19.00
C ARG A 545 -7.69 -2.52 20.11
N ASP A 546 -6.93 -1.43 20.06
CA ASP A 546 -6.99 -0.38 21.08
C ASP A 546 -8.34 0.38 21.06
N ILE A 547 -8.93 0.58 19.88
CA ILE A 547 -10.29 1.12 19.72
C ILE A 547 -11.31 0.18 20.36
N LEU A 548 -11.28 -1.11 20.01
CA LEU A 548 -12.22 -2.10 20.57
C LEU A 548 -12.10 -2.20 22.09
N ALA A 549 -10.87 -2.25 22.63
CA ALA A 549 -10.63 -2.28 24.06
C ALA A 549 -11.20 -1.04 24.76
N THR A 550 -11.01 0.14 24.16
CA THR A 550 -11.58 1.40 24.67
C THR A 550 -13.12 1.34 24.69
N ILE A 551 -13.73 0.84 23.62
CA ILE A 551 -15.19 0.74 23.50
C ILE A 551 -15.73 -0.23 24.54
N MET A 552 -15.18 -1.43 24.64
CA MET A 552 -15.61 -2.43 25.61
C MET A 552 -15.48 -1.88 27.04
N GLN A 553 -14.36 -1.22 27.37
CA GLN A 553 -14.11 -0.70 28.72
C GLN A 553 -15.07 0.45 29.10
N LYS A 554 -15.37 1.33 28.15
CA LYS A 554 -16.21 2.51 28.39
C LYS A 554 -17.71 2.22 28.24
N TYR A 555 -18.05 1.22 27.44
CA TYR A 555 -19.42 0.86 27.09
C TYR A 555 -19.61 -0.67 27.18
N PRO A 556 -19.44 -1.27 28.37
CA PRO A 556 -19.63 -2.70 28.56
C PRO A 556 -21.07 -3.09 28.23
N LEU A 557 -21.27 -4.27 27.64
CA LEU A 557 -22.61 -4.77 27.37
C LEU A 557 -23.39 -5.00 28.67
N GLN A 558 -24.66 -4.65 28.65
CA GLN A 558 -25.60 -4.76 29.77
C GLN A 558 -26.85 -5.48 29.28
N ALA A 559 -27.35 -6.41 30.09
CA ALA A 559 -28.52 -7.22 29.74
C ALA A 559 -29.27 -7.67 31.00
N TYR A 560 -30.45 -8.21 30.80
CA TYR A 560 -31.23 -8.95 31.79
C TYR A 560 -31.20 -10.44 31.49
N ILE A 561 -31.31 -11.23 32.54
CA ILE A 561 -31.56 -12.66 32.45
C ILE A 561 -33.04 -12.90 32.16
N VAL A 562 -33.34 -13.49 31.02
CA VAL A 562 -34.72 -13.76 30.58
C VAL A 562 -35.21 -15.10 31.10
N ASN A 563 -34.32 -16.10 31.11
CA ASN A 563 -34.66 -17.45 31.55
C ASN A 563 -33.45 -18.17 32.16
N VAL A 564 -33.70 -19.06 33.11
CA VAL A 564 -32.70 -19.91 33.75
C VAL A 564 -33.20 -21.35 33.70
N SER A 565 -32.43 -22.23 33.07
CA SER A 565 -32.63 -23.69 33.07
C SER A 565 -31.53 -24.37 33.88
N ASP A 566 -31.66 -25.68 34.11
CA ASP A 566 -30.68 -26.46 34.90
C ASP A 566 -29.26 -26.41 34.33
N THR A 567 -29.12 -26.16 33.02
CA THR A 567 -27.82 -26.20 32.32
C THR A 567 -27.43 -24.91 31.61
N GLN A 568 -28.34 -23.92 31.50
CA GLN A 568 -28.13 -22.75 30.64
C GLN A 568 -28.92 -21.52 31.12
N VAL A 569 -28.29 -20.35 31.02
CA VAL A 569 -28.87 -19.03 31.32
C VAL A 569 -29.08 -18.29 30.02
N MET A 570 -30.25 -17.70 29.80
CA MET A 570 -30.57 -16.93 28.61
C MET A 570 -30.62 -15.44 28.95
N ILE A 571 -29.97 -14.59 28.15
CA ILE A 571 -29.95 -13.13 28.30
C ILE A 571 -30.61 -12.43 27.10
N ASN A 572 -31.21 -11.26 27.31
CA ASN A 572 -31.92 -10.47 26.27
C ASN A 572 -30.96 -9.64 25.39
N LEU A 573 -29.83 -10.24 25.02
CA LEU A 573 -28.79 -9.57 24.26
C LEU A 573 -28.12 -10.56 23.31
N GLY A 574 -27.95 -10.18 22.06
CA GLY A 574 -27.44 -11.06 21.02
C GLY A 574 -26.42 -10.39 20.08
N THR A 575 -26.25 -10.96 18.89
CA THR A 575 -25.30 -10.45 17.89
C THR A 575 -25.67 -9.04 17.42
N ASN A 576 -26.94 -8.62 17.50
CA ASN A 576 -27.35 -7.28 17.09
C ASN A 576 -26.76 -6.18 17.97
N GLN A 577 -26.52 -6.48 19.25
CA GLN A 577 -25.97 -5.55 20.23
C GLN A 577 -24.46 -5.70 20.42
N GLY A 578 -23.88 -6.78 19.89
CA GLY A 578 -22.43 -7.01 19.85
C GLY A 578 -21.94 -8.14 20.74
N VAL A 579 -22.83 -9.06 21.16
CA VAL A 579 -22.43 -10.27 21.87
C VAL A 579 -21.72 -11.22 20.90
N VAL A 580 -20.57 -11.75 21.31
CA VAL A 580 -19.82 -12.77 20.57
C VAL A 580 -19.63 -14.01 21.44
N LEU A 581 -19.27 -15.14 20.82
CA LEU A 581 -18.96 -16.36 21.57
C LEU A 581 -17.80 -16.13 22.53
N GLY A 582 -17.90 -16.68 23.74
CA GLY A 582 -16.91 -16.49 24.79
C GLY A 582 -16.98 -15.16 25.53
N THR A 583 -17.89 -14.23 25.17
CA THR A 583 -18.16 -13.05 26.01
C THR A 583 -18.54 -13.50 27.42
N THR A 584 -17.94 -12.87 28.43
CA THR A 584 -18.24 -13.16 29.84
C THR A 584 -19.06 -12.05 30.47
N PHE A 585 -20.01 -12.43 31.31
CA PHE A 585 -20.86 -11.51 32.05
C PHE A 585 -20.78 -11.78 33.54
N GLU A 586 -20.76 -10.72 34.33
CA GLU A 586 -21.00 -10.78 35.77
C GLU A 586 -22.48 -10.52 36.03
N VAL A 587 -23.13 -11.45 36.74
CA VAL A 587 -24.46 -11.20 37.30
C VAL A 587 -24.28 -10.33 38.53
N ILE A 588 -24.93 -9.17 38.54
CA ILE A 588 -24.74 -8.16 39.56
C ILE A 588 -25.97 -8.02 40.46
N GLU A 589 -25.71 -7.84 41.75
CA GLU A 589 -26.70 -7.48 42.74
C GLU A 589 -26.43 -6.05 43.22
N GLU A 590 -27.37 -5.15 42.96
CA GLU A 590 -27.27 -3.74 43.38
C GLU A 590 -27.27 -3.66 44.91
N GLN A 591 -26.32 -2.91 45.45
CA GLN A 591 -26.22 -2.67 46.87
C GLN A 591 -26.95 -1.38 47.25
N GLY A 592 -27.48 -1.34 48.48
CA GLY A 592 -28.23 -0.20 48.98
C GLY A 592 -27.41 1.10 48.98
N VAL A 593 -28.12 2.23 48.99
CA VAL A 593 -27.52 3.56 49.07
C VAL A 593 -26.86 3.76 50.44
N ILE A 594 -25.58 4.10 50.45
CA ILE A 594 -24.84 4.47 51.65
C ILE A 594 -25.02 5.98 51.86
N GLU A 595 -25.65 6.38 52.96
CA GLU A 595 -25.78 7.79 53.32
C GLU A 595 -24.63 8.22 54.24
N TYR A 596 -23.80 9.16 53.79
CA TYR A 596 -22.65 9.67 54.55
C TYR A 596 -22.62 11.19 54.52
N LYS A 597 -22.76 11.81 55.68
CA LYS A 597 -22.77 13.29 55.85
C LYS A 597 -23.76 14.00 54.90
N GLY A 598 -24.96 13.45 54.74
CA GLY A 598 -25.99 14.01 53.86
C GLY A 598 -25.77 13.78 52.36
N ARG A 599 -24.72 13.04 51.96
CA ARG A 599 -24.54 12.58 50.59
C ARG A 599 -24.98 11.12 50.47
N LYS A 600 -25.80 10.84 49.46
CA LYS A 600 -26.18 9.50 49.04
C LYS A 600 -25.14 8.95 48.08
N LEU A 601 -24.43 7.91 48.49
CA LEU A 601 -23.42 7.20 47.70
C LEU A 601 -23.98 5.85 47.28
N GLN A 602 -23.83 5.49 46.01
CA GLN A 602 -24.23 4.16 45.55
C GLN A 602 -23.07 3.20 45.77
N ALA A 603 -23.30 2.14 46.55
CA ALA A 603 -22.30 1.10 46.77
C ALA A 603 -22.03 0.34 45.47
N ALA A 604 -20.80 -0.12 45.29
CA ALA A 604 -20.45 -0.93 44.13
C ALA A 604 -21.30 -2.22 44.13
N PRO A 605 -21.90 -2.60 42.98
CA PRO A 605 -22.69 -3.81 42.91
C PRO A 605 -21.82 -5.05 43.23
N LYS A 606 -22.43 -6.05 43.85
CA LYS A 606 -21.76 -7.31 44.20
C LYS A 606 -21.97 -8.31 43.07
N THR A 607 -20.88 -8.94 42.61
CA THR A 607 -20.95 -10.05 41.66
C THR A 607 -21.47 -11.30 42.35
N VAL A 608 -22.54 -11.90 41.82
CA VAL A 608 -23.19 -13.09 42.39
C VAL A 608 -23.03 -14.36 41.54
N ALA A 609 -22.74 -14.20 40.26
CA ALA A 609 -22.35 -15.29 39.36
C ALA A 609 -21.54 -14.74 38.18
N LYS A 610 -20.79 -15.62 37.52
CA LYS A 610 -20.16 -15.36 36.22
C LYS A 610 -20.76 -16.27 35.17
N LEU A 611 -21.09 -15.69 34.03
CA LEU A 611 -21.66 -16.35 32.88
C LEU A 611 -20.68 -16.27 31.72
N GLU A 612 -20.64 -17.29 30.87
CA GLU A 612 -19.90 -17.29 29.62
C GLU A 612 -20.83 -17.70 28.49
N VAL A 613 -20.84 -16.90 27.42
CA VAL A 613 -21.68 -17.10 26.25
C VAL A 613 -21.21 -18.33 25.46
N THR A 614 -22.11 -19.28 25.26
CA THR A 614 -21.88 -20.53 24.51
C THR A 614 -22.62 -20.60 23.19
N SER A 615 -23.68 -19.81 23.00
CA SER A 615 -24.39 -19.64 21.73
C SER A 615 -25.00 -18.24 21.66
N VAL A 616 -25.09 -17.66 20.46
CA VAL A 616 -25.62 -16.31 20.24
C VAL A 616 -26.60 -16.31 19.08
N GLU A 617 -27.78 -15.73 19.32
CA GLU A 617 -28.80 -15.42 18.33
C GLU A 617 -28.85 -13.91 18.08
N PRO A 618 -29.64 -13.40 17.11
CA PRO A 618 -29.69 -11.96 16.84
C PRO A 618 -30.00 -11.09 18.06
N ASP A 619 -30.97 -11.48 18.89
CA ASP A 619 -31.46 -10.66 20.02
C ASP A 619 -31.36 -11.38 21.38
N LEU A 620 -30.82 -12.60 21.40
CA LEU A 620 -30.68 -13.44 22.60
C LEU A 620 -29.31 -14.11 22.61
N ALA A 621 -28.80 -14.40 23.80
CA ALA A 621 -27.62 -15.24 23.95
C ALA A 621 -27.83 -16.24 25.07
N TYR A 622 -27.16 -17.38 24.90
CA TYR A 622 -27.19 -18.46 25.85
C TYR A 622 -25.83 -18.61 26.50
N CYS A 623 -25.84 -18.69 27.82
CA CYS A 623 -24.66 -18.71 28.64
C CYS A 623 -24.62 -19.95 29.53
N ARG A 624 -23.41 -20.44 29.79
CA ARG A 624 -23.14 -21.36 30.90
C ARG A 624 -22.73 -20.57 32.15
N ILE A 625 -23.04 -21.10 33.33
CA ILE A 625 -22.56 -20.54 34.60
C ILE A 625 -21.14 -21.07 34.83
N VAL A 626 -20.17 -20.16 35.00
CA VAL A 626 -18.75 -20.48 35.25
C VAL A 626 -18.43 -20.45 36.74
N GLU A 627 -18.96 -19.45 37.45
CA GLU A 627 -18.82 -19.31 38.89
C GLU A 627 -20.16 -18.87 39.48
N GLN A 628 -20.50 -19.34 40.67
CA GLN A 628 -21.78 -19.04 41.29
C GLN A 628 -21.67 -18.89 42.80
N ALA A 629 -21.91 -17.68 43.30
CA ALA A 629 -22.03 -17.40 44.72
C ALA A 629 -23.49 -17.41 45.20
N ARG A 630 -24.44 -17.11 44.31
CA ARG A 630 -25.90 -17.14 44.55
C ARG A 630 -26.62 -17.77 43.36
N GLN A 631 -27.77 -18.38 43.62
CA GLN A 631 -28.67 -18.78 42.54
C GLN A 631 -29.02 -17.59 41.64
N VAL A 632 -28.87 -17.80 40.34
CA VAL A 632 -29.19 -16.83 39.29
C VAL A 632 -30.69 -16.92 39.01
N LYS A 633 -31.37 -15.79 38.81
CA LYS A 633 -32.82 -15.74 38.57
C LYS A 633 -33.16 -14.82 37.40
N ARG A 634 -34.38 -14.96 36.90
CA ARG A 634 -34.96 -14.05 35.92
C ARG A 634 -34.93 -12.59 36.43
N ASP A 635 -34.70 -11.66 35.52
CA ASP A 635 -34.57 -10.22 35.71
C ASP A 635 -33.33 -9.78 36.51
N ASP A 636 -32.42 -10.70 36.86
CA ASP A 636 -31.09 -10.32 37.33
C ASP A 636 -30.38 -9.52 36.23
N LYS A 637 -29.69 -8.45 36.64
CA LYS A 637 -28.87 -7.62 35.77
C LYS A 637 -27.52 -8.29 35.54
N VAL A 638 -27.05 -8.23 34.30
CA VAL A 638 -25.72 -8.69 33.93
C VAL A 638 -24.93 -7.59 33.24
N VAL A 639 -23.62 -7.57 33.47
CA VAL A 639 -22.68 -6.62 32.86
C VAL A 639 -21.48 -7.38 32.30
N GLU A 640 -21.08 -7.05 31.09
CA GLU A 640 -19.90 -7.59 30.42
C GLU A 640 -18.65 -7.38 31.29
N LYS A 641 -17.89 -8.46 31.47
CA LYS A 641 -16.59 -8.40 32.12
C LYS A 641 -15.51 -8.60 31.07
N ILE A 642 -14.58 -7.66 31.04
CA ILE A 642 -13.45 -7.70 30.11
C ILE A 642 -12.28 -8.31 30.86
N ASP A 643 -11.77 -9.42 30.35
CA ASP A 643 -10.48 -9.94 30.80
C ASP A 643 -9.37 -9.01 30.27
N PRO A 644 -8.57 -8.37 31.15
CA PRO A 644 -7.44 -7.55 30.73
C PRO A 644 -6.42 -8.30 29.88
N ALA A 645 -6.38 -9.64 29.95
CA ALA A 645 -5.50 -10.47 29.13
C ALA A 645 -5.95 -10.54 27.66
N LEU A 646 -7.26 -10.49 27.38
CA LEU A 646 -7.82 -10.50 26.01
C LEU A 646 -7.59 -9.18 25.25
N ILE A 647 -7.27 -8.10 25.95
CA ILE A 647 -6.95 -6.79 25.36
C ILE A 647 -5.50 -6.75 24.82
N LYS A 648 -4.61 -7.64 25.28
CA LYS A 648 -3.17 -7.62 24.94
C LYS A 648 -2.74 -8.66 23.88
N GLY A 649 -3.66 -9.54 23.45
CA GLY A 649 -3.40 -10.67 22.55
C GLY A 649 -3.42 -10.32 21.08
#